data_AF-A0A087N4C4-F1
#
_entry.id   AF-A0A087N4C4-F1
#
_cell.length_a   1.000
_cell.length_b   1.000
_cell.length_c   1.000
_cell.angle_alpha   90.00
_cell.angle_beta   90.00
_cell.angle_gamma   90.00
#
_symmetry.space_group_name_H-M   'P 1'
#
loop_
_entity.id
_entity.type
_entity.pdbx_description
1 polymer ?
#
loop_
_entity_poly.entity_id
_entity_poly.type
_entity_poly.pdbx_seq_one_letter_code
_entity_poly.pdbx_strand_id
1 'polypeptide(L)'
;MKKFLHYTIAASLVVPATVAFVGEPMQASAKTTTIGDLPATSTTTNVANTYKELERLIDVRLINRESRFELHFNRGSNTSLAIKDVKKHIEDYIADTFNFKEAQPYVGWSIKDFDIETIDSEQKMTFVVKPTFYTTLSQEKDVDKEIKAISNEIITASMTDFEKTLAIYEYIAKFDLTKDRTKTDAQSPYTLLKDKRGTSRAFALIALRLLEYNDIPVKVINGEILGDVNDNLDVNHFWNLVYLNGSWYHLDSALGAGYTGQTESFPYEHFLLSDATMQTSHQWIGYSTLPATNTQYEKYRYWKKMQLANKHLIYINGKDLRDELGVDTTILQGYRVKDFVYDDVNNWIYFIGQSHGNYLYKIRPDGERFEIVSRDRGKSIAIEEVERKDKPSEYRLVYERASGGKQTTKIEPQAEVDKREAEVIEKLILRLPTKPNVRQIAEVRAKYNLLPIEARKYLSFEASMRWAAAQAELTPAQNQAADIAVQIAMLEELKPSFRTDVEAARDAYTNLSAAQQKDVYNYRDLERAEKQVQDNLSLALRLDRDIEKLDVDVTAYQDNVMRYMERLNDMTFAQQVLVVKDRELFDKKREVLKHIAIAADFDYRVEMLEENDPRIVDKVHALRKLYDDIHVVQDRNIKRYDRLITLEKYIKKLQSDVAKWQGDVDALYVHYQEVLSDATKVVSDAFVRNTIDYREVYDKMKTSEQMIVKATETKLTEMEEWAKQTFRTAEVKDIETEIDKLSIDLREIEERMKPVLESYYKLSQNEQLSVKNYKKLIDLEKWVVYKKDINAVIDKIAKITKVSGWAAFKNATYEARFAYDNLSDYAKSKISNYSDLTAAEKKIKEGNPDEPTIEKPKPPISSKNKVEVNGTETPLGYTFKLTNDIVRDTISSEGIKDLELRAGGTTIAIKSGSANERLALLSEAEVNLSIIKDHAVTLDVTLVTGNQKRQLKTFDDYITITLPTSSVMADSYDKVMLNDDGNNFASLPFLDEGNRIILKPRTIGSYYVKDYFANFTDLRTTDYADAIDFLANRYIVHGATPTTYKPNALLTRAQFSRMVARSLDIMNTPTAPTNFVDVKGKDFEQEVMALQKFAIIKGSTPDYFNPYANLTRQQGLVMMKRLLESLNFTLDYDGYAPYLDDWHLLSAEAQEAYIALEHLDLINVDDGKFYPGQYLKRDEMAHMLHQTLQEAQLY
;
A
#
# COMPACT_ATOMS: atom_id res chain seq x y z
N MET A 1 67.52 -13.32 -10.31
CA MET A 1 67.79 -14.28 -9.22
C MET A 1 66.48 -14.55 -8.52
N LYS A 2 66.02 -15.81 -8.61
CA LYS A 2 64.98 -16.49 -7.82
C LYS A 2 63.65 -15.76 -7.57
N LYS A 3 62.48 -16.35 -7.79
CA LYS A 3 61.99 -17.61 -8.38
C LYS A 3 60.46 -17.42 -8.22
N PHE A 4 59.60 -17.64 -9.23
CA PHE A 4 59.09 -18.96 -9.62
C PHE A 4 58.41 -19.67 -8.43
N LEU A 5 57.23 -20.30 -8.47
CA LEU A 5 56.38 -20.76 -9.57
C LEU A 5 55.29 -21.68 -8.94
N HIS A 6 54.09 -21.73 -9.54
CA HIS A 6 53.31 -22.96 -9.87
C HIS A 6 52.62 -23.84 -8.81
N TYR A 7 51.31 -24.06 -8.99
CA TYR A 7 50.59 -25.21 -9.61
C TYR A 7 50.47 -26.44 -8.68
N THR A 8 49.28 -26.82 -8.19
CA THR A 8 48.22 -27.68 -8.79
C THR A 8 48.42 -29.20 -8.54
N ILE A 9 47.30 -29.87 -8.19
CA ILE A 9 46.91 -31.28 -8.41
C ILE A 9 47.12 -32.31 -7.26
N ALA A 10 46.05 -33.13 -7.11
CA ALA A 10 45.90 -34.46 -6.49
C ALA A 10 45.51 -34.46 -4.99
N ALA A 11 44.24 -34.61 -4.64
CA ALA A 11 43.43 -35.85 -4.66
C ALA A 11 43.77 -36.84 -3.54
N SER A 12 42.73 -37.14 -2.77
CA SER A 12 42.42 -38.41 -2.09
C SER A 12 42.61 -38.46 -0.57
N LEU A 13 41.48 -38.76 0.10
CA LEU A 13 41.33 -39.57 1.31
C LEU A 13 41.77 -38.96 2.64
N VAL A 14 40.82 -38.27 3.31
CA VAL A 14 40.53 -38.54 4.73
C VAL A 14 39.02 -38.44 4.95
N VAL A 15 38.34 -39.57 5.09
CA VAL A 15 37.10 -39.68 5.88
C VAL A 15 37.55 -39.60 7.35
N PRO A 16 36.97 -38.72 8.19
CA PRO A 16 36.13 -39.28 9.25
C PRO A 16 34.97 -38.38 9.69
N ALA A 17 33.89 -39.06 10.06
CA ALA A 17 33.03 -38.76 11.20
C ALA A 17 32.35 -37.37 11.27
N THR A 18 31.08 -37.37 10.88
CA THR A 18 29.96 -36.95 11.74
C THR A 18 30.30 -35.99 12.90
N VAL A 19 30.11 -34.69 12.67
CA VAL A 19 29.43 -33.83 13.65
C VAL A 19 28.46 -32.96 12.85
N ALA A 20 27.23 -33.42 12.76
CA ALA A 20 26.14 -32.58 12.32
C ALA A 20 25.88 -31.56 13.45
N PHE A 21 26.18 -30.28 13.22
CA PHE A 21 25.38 -29.23 13.86
C PHE A 21 24.11 -29.09 13.02
N VAL A 22 23.19 -30.03 13.24
CA VAL A 22 21.78 -29.84 12.91
C VAL A 22 21.35 -28.68 13.80
N GLY A 23 21.25 -27.48 13.23
CA GLY A 23 20.28 -26.53 13.76
C GLY A 23 18.95 -27.26 13.79
N GLU A 24 18.33 -27.34 14.97
CA GLU A 24 17.07 -28.05 15.17
C GLU A 24 16.10 -27.77 14.02
N PRO A 25 15.40 -28.79 13.50
CA PRO A 25 14.41 -28.56 12.47
C PRO A 25 13.37 -27.58 13.01
N MET A 26 13.22 -26.44 12.33
CA MET A 26 12.04 -25.59 12.49
C MET A 26 10.81 -26.49 12.39
N GLN A 27 9.99 -26.42 13.44
CA GLN A 27 8.88 -27.31 13.75
C GLN A 27 8.22 -27.94 12.51
N ALA A 28 8.22 -29.28 12.47
CA ALA A 28 7.35 -30.03 11.59
C ALA A 28 5.93 -29.47 11.69
N SER A 29 5.25 -29.22 10.56
CA SER A 29 3.81 -29.00 10.62
C SER A 29 3.20 -30.22 11.33
N ALA A 30 2.25 -30.00 12.24
CA ALA A 30 1.57 -31.10 12.89
C ALA A 30 0.87 -31.94 11.80
N LYS A 31 1.46 -33.08 11.44
CA LYS A 31 0.89 -34.00 10.44
C LYS A 31 -0.46 -34.46 10.99
N THR A 32 -1.54 -34.30 10.22
CA THR A 32 -2.87 -34.77 10.64
C THR A 32 -2.79 -36.26 10.98
N THR A 33 -3.17 -36.64 12.20
CA THR A 33 -3.18 -38.04 12.63
C THR A 33 -4.24 -38.80 11.81
N THR A 34 -3.86 -39.88 11.12
CA THR A 34 -4.85 -40.68 10.38
C THR A 34 -5.70 -41.51 11.34
N ILE A 35 -6.94 -41.84 10.96
CA ILE A 35 -7.84 -42.62 11.82
C ILE A 35 -7.24 -44.00 12.18
N GLY A 36 -6.36 -44.54 11.33
CA GLY A 36 -5.68 -45.83 11.55
C GLY A 36 -4.54 -45.79 12.57
N ASP A 37 -4.02 -44.60 12.89
CA ASP A 37 -2.85 -44.42 13.78
C ASP A 37 -3.25 -44.14 15.24
N LEU A 38 -4.56 -44.12 15.53
CA LEU A 38 -5.06 -43.88 16.88
C LEU A 38 -4.88 -45.13 17.77
N PRO A 39 -4.33 -45.00 18.98
CA PRO A 39 -4.25 -46.12 19.92
C PRO A 39 -5.66 -46.59 20.29
N ALA A 40 -5.93 -47.89 20.11
CA ALA A 40 -7.22 -48.55 20.34
C ALA A 40 -7.74 -48.53 21.80
N THR A 41 -7.03 -47.84 22.70
CA THR A 41 -7.35 -47.75 24.13
C THR A 41 -7.21 -46.30 24.58
N SER A 42 -8.25 -45.50 24.31
CA SER A 42 -8.40 -44.17 24.91
C SER A 42 -8.49 -44.31 26.43
N THR A 43 -7.69 -43.52 27.14
CA THR A 43 -7.71 -43.38 28.60
C THR A 43 -9.15 -43.29 29.14
N THR A 44 -9.51 -44.23 30.01
CA THR A 44 -10.85 -44.51 30.53
C THR A 44 -11.46 -43.43 31.43
N THR A 45 -10.86 -42.25 31.53
CA THR A 45 -11.34 -41.17 32.38
C THR A 45 -11.68 -39.94 31.54
N ASN A 46 -12.97 -39.59 31.46
CA ASN A 46 -13.47 -38.33 30.91
C ASN A 46 -13.12 -37.12 31.81
N VAL A 47 -12.11 -37.22 32.68
CA VAL A 47 -11.81 -36.24 33.74
C VAL A 47 -10.47 -35.58 33.47
N ALA A 48 -10.46 -34.25 33.40
CA ALA A 48 -9.28 -33.41 33.34
C ALA A 48 -9.11 -32.63 34.65
N ASN A 49 -7.85 -32.45 35.07
CA ASN A 49 -7.48 -31.61 36.21
C ASN A 49 -6.75 -30.33 35.76
N THR A 50 -6.40 -30.21 34.48
CA THR A 50 -5.76 -29.03 33.87
C THR A 50 -6.37 -28.74 32.49
N TYR A 51 -6.26 -27.50 32.01
CA TYR A 51 -6.73 -27.13 30.67
C TYR A 51 -6.06 -27.96 29.57
N LYS A 52 -4.75 -28.24 29.69
CA LYS A 52 -4.01 -29.08 28.73
C LYS A 52 -4.50 -30.54 28.68
N GLU A 53 -4.98 -31.08 29.80
CA GLU A 53 -5.62 -32.41 29.82
C GLU A 53 -7.01 -32.36 29.17
N LEU A 54 -7.74 -31.25 29.36
CA LEU A 54 -9.05 -31.03 28.76
C LEU A 54 -8.95 -30.91 27.23
N GLU A 55 -7.99 -30.13 26.71
CA GLU A 55 -7.66 -29.99 25.29
C GLU A 55 -7.38 -31.35 24.64
N ARG A 56 -6.50 -32.17 25.24
CA ARG A 56 -6.20 -33.53 24.73
C ARG A 56 -7.43 -34.44 24.67
N LEU A 57 -8.33 -34.33 25.65
CA LEU A 57 -9.57 -35.11 25.66
C LEU A 57 -10.51 -34.65 24.52
N ILE A 58 -10.54 -33.35 24.23
CA ILE A 58 -11.29 -32.80 23.10
C ILE A 58 -10.72 -33.33 21.77
N ASP A 59 -9.39 -33.27 21.58
CA ASP A 59 -8.72 -33.70 20.36
C ASP A 59 -9.11 -35.12 19.94
N VAL A 60 -8.94 -36.08 20.86
CA VAL A 60 -9.21 -37.50 20.59
C VAL A 60 -10.64 -37.72 20.09
N ARG A 61 -11.61 -37.02 20.67
CA ARG A 61 -13.03 -37.21 20.37
C ARG A 61 -13.44 -36.53 19.07
N LEU A 62 -12.88 -35.35 18.78
CA LEU A 62 -13.10 -34.64 17.53
C LEU A 62 -12.45 -35.34 16.32
N ILE A 63 -11.25 -35.91 16.51
CA ILE A 63 -10.59 -36.76 15.50
C ILE A 63 -11.45 -38.00 15.21
N ASN A 64 -12.07 -38.59 16.23
CA ASN A 64 -12.97 -39.73 16.09
C ASN A 64 -14.37 -39.40 15.52
N ARG A 65 -14.64 -38.13 15.20
CA ARG A 65 -15.96 -37.66 14.71
C ARG A 65 -17.10 -38.01 15.67
N GLU A 66 -16.85 -38.01 16.98
CA GLU A 66 -17.90 -38.27 17.98
C GLU A 66 -18.91 -37.12 17.98
N SER A 67 -20.17 -37.40 17.62
CA SER A 67 -21.24 -36.38 17.52
C SER A 67 -21.77 -35.91 18.87
N ARG A 68 -21.39 -36.58 19.96
CA ARG A 68 -21.72 -36.21 21.34
C ARG A 68 -20.76 -36.88 22.31
N PHE A 69 -20.13 -36.10 23.18
CA PHE A 69 -19.28 -36.64 24.24
C PHE A 69 -19.28 -35.77 25.49
N GLU A 70 -18.93 -36.40 26.61
CA GLU A 70 -18.95 -35.78 27.93
C GLU A 70 -17.53 -35.61 28.45
N LEU A 71 -17.22 -34.40 28.89
CA LEU A 71 -15.98 -34.02 29.53
C LEU A 71 -16.26 -33.59 30.96
N HIS A 72 -15.33 -33.87 31.85
CA HIS A 72 -15.41 -33.47 33.22
C HIS A 72 -14.16 -32.71 33.62
N PHE A 73 -14.33 -31.62 34.35
CA PHE A 73 -13.24 -30.83 34.88
C PHE A 73 -13.32 -30.79 36.40
N ASN A 74 -12.23 -31.20 37.07
CA ASN A 74 -12.18 -31.22 38.52
C ASN A 74 -11.89 -29.80 39.05
N ARG A 75 -12.76 -29.30 39.95
CA ARG A 75 -12.60 -27.96 40.55
C ARG A 75 -11.45 -27.93 41.57
N GLY A 76 -11.01 -29.09 42.07
CA GLY A 76 -9.92 -29.20 43.05
C GLY A 76 -10.22 -28.42 44.33
N SER A 77 -9.21 -27.80 44.95
CA SER A 77 -9.38 -26.89 46.09
C SER A 77 -9.81 -25.47 45.70
N ASN A 78 -9.97 -25.18 44.40
CA ASN A 78 -10.24 -23.83 43.90
C ASN A 78 -11.74 -23.63 43.61
N THR A 79 -12.51 -23.40 44.67
CA THR A 79 -13.96 -23.16 44.59
C THR A 79 -14.34 -21.88 43.83
N SER A 80 -13.38 -20.99 43.53
CA SER A 80 -13.57 -19.74 42.80
C SER A 80 -13.55 -19.89 41.28
N LEU A 81 -13.15 -21.06 40.73
CA LEU A 81 -13.17 -21.33 39.30
C LEU A 81 -14.62 -21.45 38.81
N ALA A 82 -15.04 -20.58 37.89
CA ALA A 82 -16.40 -20.57 37.37
C ALA A 82 -16.55 -21.48 36.14
N ILE A 83 -17.66 -22.22 36.06
CA ILE A 83 -17.95 -23.12 34.94
C ILE A 83 -17.98 -22.39 33.59
N LYS A 84 -18.36 -21.10 33.59
CA LYS A 84 -18.35 -20.24 32.40
C LYS A 84 -16.94 -20.02 31.82
N ASP A 85 -15.91 -19.97 32.68
CA ASP A 85 -14.54 -19.70 32.24
C ASP A 85 -13.93 -20.95 31.59
N VAL A 86 -14.22 -22.13 32.17
CA VAL A 86 -13.84 -23.42 31.59
C VAL A 86 -14.65 -23.70 30.32
N LYS A 87 -15.96 -23.39 30.29
CA LYS A 87 -16.78 -23.48 29.07
C LYS A 87 -16.19 -22.61 27.96
N LYS A 88 -15.90 -21.35 28.28
CA LYS A 88 -15.32 -20.39 27.33
C LYS A 88 -13.96 -20.88 26.82
N HIS A 89 -13.12 -21.48 27.66
CA HIS A 89 -11.87 -22.08 27.21
C HIS A 89 -12.09 -23.23 26.23
N ILE A 90 -13.09 -24.11 26.45
CA ILE A 90 -13.44 -25.18 25.50
C ILE A 90 -13.97 -24.58 24.19
N GLU A 91 -14.84 -23.58 24.27
CA GLU A 91 -15.40 -22.88 23.10
C GLU A 91 -14.29 -22.20 22.29
N ASP A 92 -13.42 -21.45 22.97
CA ASP A 92 -12.27 -20.78 22.36
C ASP A 92 -11.34 -21.83 21.75
N TYR A 93 -11.00 -22.93 22.45
CA TYR A 93 -10.12 -23.97 21.90
C TYR A 93 -10.66 -24.63 20.62
N ILE A 94 -11.95 -24.96 20.57
CA ILE A 94 -12.58 -25.59 19.40
C ILE A 94 -12.78 -24.58 18.26
N ALA A 95 -13.12 -23.32 18.59
CA ALA A 95 -13.37 -22.27 17.60
C ALA A 95 -12.07 -21.66 17.03
N ASP A 96 -10.99 -21.65 17.81
CA ASP A 96 -9.76 -20.93 17.54
C ASP A 96 -8.98 -21.50 16.34
N THR A 97 -8.61 -20.57 15.46
CA THR A 97 -7.85 -20.81 14.24
C THR A 97 -6.35 -20.98 14.50
N PHE A 98 -5.88 -20.58 15.69
CA PHE A 98 -4.47 -20.54 16.07
C PHE A 98 -4.03 -21.67 17.01
N ASN A 99 -4.94 -22.44 17.61
CA ASN A 99 -4.61 -23.57 18.48
C ASN A 99 -5.04 -24.92 17.87
N PHE A 100 -6.31 -25.31 17.98
CA PHE A 100 -6.77 -26.62 17.51
C PHE A 100 -6.67 -26.76 15.98
N LYS A 101 -7.02 -25.72 15.21
CA LYS A 101 -6.88 -25.73 13.74
C LYS A 101 -5.43 -25.67 13.26
N GLU A 102 -4.46 -25.27 14.09
CA GLU A 102 -3.04 -25.46 13.76
C GLU A 102 -2.53 -26.86 14.14
N ALA A 103 -3.02 -27.40 15.26
CA ALA A 103 -2.61 -28.72 15.75
C ALA A 103 -3.24 -29.87 14.94
N GLN A 104 -4.47 -29.72 14.46
CA GLN A 104 -5.24 -30.71 13.68
C GLN A 104 -6.02 -30.01 12.54
N PRO A 105 -5.33 -29.46 11.53
CA PRO A 105 -5.93 -28.55 10.53
C PRO A 105 -7.09 -29.18 9.77
N TYR A 106 -6.94 -30.43 9.32
CA TYR A 106 -8.01 -31.08 8.58
C TYR A 106 -9.28 -31.29 9.43
N VAL A 107 -9.13 -31.70 10.69
CA VAL A 107 -10.25 -31.96 11.61
C VAL A 107 -10.91 -30.65 12.02
N GLY A 108 -10.12 -29.63 12.38
CA GLY A 108 -10.64 -28.34 12.81
C GLY A 108 -11.43 -27.60 11.72
N TRP A 109 -11.02 -27.73 10.45
CA TRP A 109 -11.77 -27.18 9.31
C TRP A 109 -12.94 -28.06 8.83
N SER A 110 -13.11 -29.26 9.40
CA SER A 110 -14.21 -30.19 9.09
C SER A 110 -15.38 -30.10 10.09
N ILE A 111 -15.27 -29.29 11.15
CA ILE A 111 -16.35 -29.01 12.10
C ILE A 111 -17.26 -27.95 11.47
N LYS A 112 -18.56 -28.28 11.36
CA LYS A 112 -19.61 -27.39 10.86
C LYS A 112 -20.08 -26.43 11.94
N ASP A 113 -20.38 -26.97 13.12
CA ASP A 113 -20.91 -26.24 14.27
C ASP A 113 -20.70 -27.10 15.53
N PHE A 114 -20.84 -26.53 16.72
CA PHE A 114 -20.86 -27.31 17.96
C PHE A 114 -21.67 -26.61 19.05
N ASP A 115 -22.32 -27.40 19.90
CA ASP A 115 -23.00 -26.92 21.10
C ASP A 115 -22.35 -27.52 22.36
N ILE A 116 -22.40 -26.79 23.48
CA ILE A 116 -21.86 -27.24 24.76
C ILE A 116 -22.89 -27.03 25.86
N GLU A 117 -23.40 -28.13 26.41
CA GLU A 117 -24.24 -28.12 27.60
C GLU A 117 -23.38 -28.25 28.86
N THR A 118 -23.70 -27.48 29.89
CA THR A 118 -22.94 -27.47 31.15
C THR A 118 -23.77 -27.99 32.31
N ILE A 119 -23.17 -28.84 33.15
CA ILE A 119 -23.73 -29.32 34.41
C ILE A 119 -22.72 -29.01 35.52
N ASP A 120 -23.06 -28.09 36.44
CA ASP A 120 -22.19 -27.67 37.54
C ASP A 120 -22.57 -28.38 38.86
N SER A 121 -21.55 -28.77 39.63
CA SER A 121 -21.70 -29.31 40.99
C SER A 121 -20.55 -28.80 41.87
N GLU A 122 -20.71 -28.86 43.20
CA GLU A 122 -19.73 -28.30 44.15
C GLU A 122 -18.29 -28.80 43.95
N GLN A 123 -18.09 -30.01 43.44
CA GLN A 123 -16.75 -30.61 43.25
C GLN A 123 -16.36 -30.86 41.79
N LYS A 124 -17.30 -30.86 40.84
CA LYS A 124 -17.08 -31.33 39.47
C LYS A 124 -17.90 -30.54 38.45
N MET A 125 -17.26 -30.01 37.43
CA MET A 125 -17.93 -29.41 36.26
C MET A 125 -18.02 -30.44 35.15
N THR A 126 -19.15 -30.51 34.46
CA THR A 126 -19.36 -31.42 33.33
C THR A 126 -19.79 -30.63 32.10
N PHE A 127 -19.19 -30.96 30.96
CA PHE A 127 -19.43 -30.33 29.67
C PHE A 127 -19.82 -31.42 28.67
N VAL A 128 -21.03 -31.34 28.12
CA VAL A 128 -21.49 -32.23 27.05
C VAL A 128 -21.32 -31.47 25.75
N VAL A 129 -20.30 -31.86 24.97
CA VAL A 129 -19.97 -31.25 23.68
C VAL A 129 -20.67 -32.02 22.57
N LYS A 130 -21.35 -31.31 21.68
CA LYS A 130 -22.13 -31.85 20.55
C LYS A 130 -21.68 -31.23 19.24
N PRO A 131 -20.54 -31.67 18.67
CA PRO A 131 -20.07 -31.17 17.39
C PRO A 131 -20.88 -31.77 16.23
N THR A 132 -21.07 -30.97 15.19
CA THR A 132 -21.60 -31.38 13.89
C THR A 132 -20.46 -31.29 12.88
N PHE A 133 -20.28 -32.32 12.05
CA PHE A 133 -19.22 -32.40 11.04
C PHE A 133 -19.79 -32.38 9.62
N TYR A 134 -18.97 -32.00 8.64
CA TYR A 134 -19.32 -32.12 7.20
C TYR A 134 -19.27 -33.57 6.70
N THR A 135 -18.65 -34.48 7.45
CA THR A 135 -18.41 -35.87 7.08
C THR A 135 -18.58 -36.77 8.30
N THR A 136 -19.03 -38.01 8.04
CA THR A 136 -19.02 -39.09 9.03
C THR A 136 -17.67 -39.79 9.08
N LEU A 137 -17.38 -40.50 10.17
CA LEU A 137 -16.15 -41.31 10.30
C LEU A 137 -15.99 -42.34 9.16
N SER A 138 -17.09 -42.90 8.66
CA SER A 138 -17.04 -43.84 7.53
C SER A 138 -16.60 -43.15 6.24
N GLN A 139 -17.13 -41.96 5.97
CA GLN A 139 -16.76 -41.18 4.79
C GLN A 139 -15.30 -40.72 4.85
N GLU A 140 -14.77 -40.42 6.04
CA GLU A 140 -13.34 -40.08 6.20
C GLU A 140 -12.43 -41.26 5.88
N LYS A 141 -12.81 -42.48 6.27
CA LYS A 141 -12.06 -43.69 5.87
C LYS A 141 -12.04 -43.90 4.35
N ASP A 142 -13.13 -43.53 3.66
CA ASP A 142 -13.19 -43.57 2.21
C ASP A 142 -12.28 -42.49 1.59
N VAL A 143 -12.26 -41.27 2.15
CA VAL A 143 -11.34 -40.19 1.74
C VAL A 143 -9.88 -40.64 1.90
N ASP A 144 -9.50 -41.19 3.05
CA ASP A 144 -8.14 -41.68 3.31
C ASP A 144 -7.67 -42.70 2.26
N LYS A 145 -8.57 -43.61 1.87
CA LYS A 145 -8.31 -44.63 0.85
C LYS A 145 -8.08 -44.00 -0.53
N GLU A 146 -8.89 -43.03 -0.90
CA GLU A 146 -8.77 -42.29 -2.17
C GLU A 146 -7.49 -41.45 -2.21
N ILE A 147 -7.15 -40.72 -1.14
CA ILE A 147 -5.90 -39.93 -1.04
C ILE A 147 -4.68 -40.82 -1.32
N LYS A 148 -4.65 -42.00 -0.71
CA LYS A 148 -3.57 -42.98 -0.94
C LYS A 148 -3.55 -43.49 -2.40
N ALA A 149 -4.71 -43.77 -2.98
CA ALA A 149 -4.80 -44.25 -4.36
C ALA A 149 -4.30 -43.19 -5.35
N ILE A 150 -4.79 -41.95 -5.21
CA ILE A 150 -4.41 -40.79 -6.05
C ILE A 150 -2.91 -40.52 -5.94
N SER A 151 -2.37 -40.49 -4.72
CA SER A 151 -0.95 -40.24 -4.51
C SER A 151 -0.06 -41.28 -5.20
N ASN A 152 -0.43 -42.56 -5.16
CA ASN A 152 0.32 -43.62 -5.83
C ASN A 152 0.21 -43.55 -7.36
N GLU A 153 -0.86 -42.95 -7.88
CA GLU A 153 -1.06 -42.75 -9.32
C GLU A 153 -0.22 -41.60 -9.86
N ILE A 154 -0.17 -40.46 -9.16
CA ILE A 154 0.39 -39.21 -9.70
C ILE A 154 1.82 -38.90 -9.23
N ILE A 155 2.31 -39.53 -8.15
CA ILE A 155 3.62 -39.23 -7.55
C ILE A 155 4.62 -40.37 -7.75
N THR A 156 5.86 -40.03 -8.09
CA THR A 156 7.00 -40.97 -8.19
C THR A 156 8.15 -40.58 -7.25
N ALA A 157 8.97 -41.55 -6.85
CA ALA A 157 10.06 -41.34 -5.89
C ALA A 157 11.16 -40.35 -6.37
N SER A 158 11.28 -40.12 -7.68
CA SER A 158 12.26 -39.19 -8.25
C SER A 158 11.77 -37.74 -8.32
N MET A 159 10.49 -37.48 -8.02
CA MET A 159 9.93 -36.13 -8.11
C MET A 159 10.44 -35.24 -6.97
N THR A 160 10.79 -34.01 -7.32
CA THR A 160 11.02 -32.91 -6.38
C THR A 160 9.70 -32.46 -5.73
N ASP A 161 9.78 -31.77 -4.58
CA ASP A 161 8.57 -31.29 -3.89
C ASP A 161 7.76 -30.28 -4.74
N PHE A 162 8.43 -29.52 -5.62
CA PHE A 162 7.74 -28.70 -6.63
C PHE A 162 6.95 -29.56 -7.63
N GLU A 163 7.59 -30.57 -8.21
CA GLU A 163 6.95 -31.47 -9.19
C GLU A 163 5.77 -32.23 -8.57
N LYS A 164 5.89 -32.64 -7.30
CA LYS A 164 4.80 -33.27 -6.56
C LYS A 164 3.63 -32.30 -6.34
N THR A 165 3.93 -31.05 -5.94
CA THR A 165 2.93 -30.00 -5.71
C THR A 165 2.16 -29.67 -6.99
N LEU A 166 2.87 -29.60 -8.12
CA LEU A 166 2.29 -29.38 -9.44
C LEU A 166 1.36 -30.53 -9.84
N ALA A 167 1.82 -31.78 -9.71
CA ALA A 167 1.01 -32.96 -10.07
C ALA A 167 -0.29 -33.04 -9.24
N ILE A 168 -0.22 -32.70 -7.95
CA ILE A 168 -1.40 -32.62 -7.06
C ILE A 168 -2.35 -31.52 -7.52
N TYR A 169 -1.82 -30.32 -7.83
CA TYR A 169 -2.61 -29.18 -8.29
C TYR A 169 -3.36 -29.47 -9.60
N GLU A 170 -2.67 -30.07 -10.57
CA GLU A 170 -3.27 -30.43 -11.86
C GLU A 170 -4.32 -31.54 -11.74
N TYR A 171 -4.15 -32.46 -10.79
CA TYR A 171 -5.12 -33.51 -10.54
C TYR A 171 -6.45 -32.94 -10.01
N ILE A 172 -6.37 -32.06 -9.01
CA ILE A 172 -7.56 -31.45 -8.37
C ILE A 172 -8.21 -30.38 -9.24
N ALA A 173 -7.44 -29.68 -10.08
CA ALA A 173 -7.95 -28.68 -11.03
C ALA A 173 -8.99 -29.24 -12.02
N LYS A 174 -9.02 -30.57 -12.22
CA LYS A 174 -9.99 -31.25 -13.10
C LYS A 174 -11.42 -31.33 -12.53
N PHE A 175 -11.61 -30.96 -11.26
CA PHE A 175 -12.91 -30.98 -10.60
C PHE A 175 -13.65 -29.64 -10.79
N ASP A 176 -14.97 -29.64 -10.63
CA ASP A 176 -15.82 -28.47 -10.83
C ASP A 176 -16.04 -27.67 -9.52
N LEU A 177 -15.94 -26.35 -9.61
CA LEU A 177 -16.26 -25.45 -8.48
C LEU A 177 -17.77 -25.15 -8.42
N THR A 178 -18.34 -25.05 -7.21
CA THR A 178 -19.75 -24.66 -7.01
C THR A 178 -19.94 -23.71 -5.82
N LYS A 179 -20.92 -22.79 -5.92
CA LYS A 179 -21.35 -21.87 -4.85
C LYS A 179 -22.48 -22.37 -3.95
N ASP A 180 -23.07 -23.53 -4.29
CA ASP A 180 -24.30 -23.99 -3.64
C ASP A 180 -24.05 -24.47 -2.21
N ARG A 181 -24.18 -23.54 -1.26
CA ARG A 181 -24.10 -23.78 0.19
C ARG A 181 -25.35 -24.50 0.74
N THR A 182 -26.43 -24.60 -0.03
CA THR A 182 -27.70 -25.21 0.45
C THR A 182 -27.62 -26.73 0.52
N LYS A 183 -26.68 -27.33 -0.20
CA LYS A 183 -26.28 -28.73 -0.02
C LYS A 183 -25.04 -28.79 0.86
N THR A 184 -25.24 -29.04 2.15
CA THR A 184 -24.16 -29.25 3.14
C THR A 184 -23.08 -30.21 2.68
N ASP A 185 -23.43 -31.16 1.81
CA ASP A 185 -22.54 -32.20 1.30
C ASP A 185 -21.44 -31.64 0.38
N ALA A 186 -21.70 -30.54 -0.35
CA ALA A 186 -20.75 -29.95 -1.33
C ALA A 186 -19.53 -29.26 -0.70
N GLN A 187 -19.52 -29.10 0.63
CA GLN A 187 -18.40 -28.53 1.39
C GLN A 187 -17.43 -29.60 1.92
N SER A 188 -17.77 -30.88 1.75
CA SER A 188 -16.95 -31.98 2.25
C SER A 188 -15.92 -32.47 1.22
N PRO A 189 -14.71 -32.86 1.69
CA PRO A 189 -13.72 -33.56 0.86
C PRO A 189 -14.27 -34.85 0.22
N TYR A 190 -15.13 -35.57 0.95
CA TYR A 190 -15.78 -36.80 0.47
C TYR A 190 -16.63 -36.57 -0.79
N THR A 191 -17.50 -35.57 -0.77
CA THR A 191 -18.36 -35.25 -1.92
C THR A 191 -17.55 -34.73 -3.10
N LEU A 192 -16.51 -33.91 -2.87
CA LEU A 192 -15.62 -33.47 -3.95
C LEU A 192 -14.96 -34.65 -4.66
N LEU A 193 -14.46 -35.64 -3.93
CA LEU A 193 -13.84 -36.84 -4.52
C LEU A 193 -14.86 -37.73 -5.25
N LYS A 194 -16.09 -37.84 -4.73
CA LYS A 194 -17.14 -38.70 -5.30
C LYS A 194 -17.82 -38.08 -6.52
N ASP A 195 -18.25 -36.84 -6.40
CA ASP A 195 -19.07 -36.15 -7.40
C ASP A 195 -18.23 -35.29 -8.36
N LYS A 196 -16.91 -35.18 -8.10
CA LYS A 196 -15.95 -34.34 -8.84
C LYS A 196 -16.38 -32.87 -8.88
N ARG A 197 -17.13 -32.43 -7.87
CA ARG A 197 -17.65 -31.06 -7.74
C ARG A 197 -17.75 -30.65 -6.28
N GLY A 198 -17.31 -29.43 -5.95
CA GLY A 198 -17.30 -28.95 -4.55
C GLY A 198 -17.02 -27.45 -4.39
N THR A 199 -17.07 -26.97 -3.15
CA THR A 199 -16.76 -25.56 -2.78
C THR A 199 -15.26 -25.35 -2.53
N SER A 200 -14.81 -24.09 -2.45
CA SER A 200 -13.40 -23.75 -2.19
C SER A 200 -12.80 -24.43 -0.95
N ARG A 201 -13.60 -24.59 0.12
CA ARG A 201 -13.20 -25.35 1.31
C ARG A 201 -12.88 -26.81 1.01
N ALA A 202 -13.72 -27.48 0.20
CA ALA A 202 -13.49 -28.88 -0.15
C ALA A 202 -12.19 -29.05 -0.96
N PHE A 203 -11.91 -28.12 -1.87
CA PHE A 203 -10.65 -28.08 -2.62
C PHE A 203 -9.44 -27.89 -1.70
N ALA A 204 -9.47 -26.88 -0.81
CA ALA A 204 -8.37 -26.60 0.11
C ALA A 204 -8.07 -27.77 1.07
N LEU A 205 -9.11 -28.50 1.50
CA LEU A 205 -8.95 -29.66 2.37
C LEU A 205 -8.42 -30.90 1.64
N ILE A 206 -8.79 -31.13 0.37
CA ILE A 206 -8.20 -32.21 -0.43
C ILE A 206 -6.72 -31.91 -0.75
N ALA A 207 -6.40 -30.66 -1.12
CA ALA A 207 -5.02 -30.23 -1.35
C ALA A 207 -4.17 -30.42 -0.08
N LEU A 208 -4.68 -30.01 1.09
CA LEU A 208 -4.04 -30.26 2.39
C LEU A 208 -3.70 -31.75 2.57
N ARG A 209 -4.68 -32.64 2.39
CA ARG A 209 -4.51 -34.09 2.61
C ARG A 209 -3.51 -34.73 1.63
N LEU A 210 -3.54 -34.35 0.35
CA LEU A 210 -2.61 -34.88 -0.66
C LEU A 210 -1.16 -34.41 -0.41
N LEU A 211 -0.98 -33.13 -0.05
CA LEU A 211 0.34 -32.57 0.23
C LEU A 211 0.96 -33.14 1.51
N GLU A 212 0.19 -33.25 2.60
CA GLU A 212 0.64 -33.87 3.85
C GLU A 212 1.00 -35.35 3.69
N TYR A 213 0.23 -36.10 2.89
CA TYR A 213 0.52 -37.52 2.59
C TYR A 213 1.87 -37.69 1.87
N ASN A 214 2.30 -36.69 1.10
CA ASN A 214 3.54 -36.67 0.34
C ASN A 214 4.69 -35.91 1.03
N ASP A 215 4.56 -35.67 2.33
CA ASP A 215 5.54 -35.00 3.20
C ASP A 215 5.89 -33.56 2.77
N ILE A 216 4.92 -32.85 2.17
CA ILE A 216 5.04 -31.43 1.80
C ILE A 216 4.32 -30.59 2.86
N PRO A 217 5.01 -29.68 3.57
CA PRO A 217 4.35 -28.84 4.58
C PRO A 217 3.35 -27.89 3.94
N VAL A 218 2.13 -27.85 4.51
CA VAL A 218 1.00 -27.10 3.98
C VAL A 218 0.12 -26.55 5.11
N LYS A 219 -0.50 -25.40 4.89
CA LYS A 219 -1.54 -24.82 5.77
C LYS A 219 -2.77 -24.44 4.97
N VAL A 220 -3.94 -24.40 5.62
CA VAL A 220 -5.19 -23.87 5.02
C VAL A 220 -5.34 -22.41 5.44
N ILE A 221 -5.68 -21.55 4.48
CA ILE A 221 -6.00 -20.14 4.68
C ILE A 221 -7.48 -19.93 4.41
N ASN A 222 -8.09 -19.06 5.22
CA ASN A 222 -9.45 -18.59 5.07
C ASN A 222 -9.41 -17.05 4.95
N GLY A 223 -10.11 -16.51 3.97
CA GLY A 223 -10.14 -15.08 3.67
C GLY A 223 -11.28 -14.73 2.73
N GLU A 224 -11.10 -13.66 1.96
CA GLU A 224 -12.08 -13.12 1.03
C GLU A 224 -11.46 -12.85 -0.35
N ILE A 225 -12.26 -12.91 -1.41
CA ILE A 225 -11.87 -12.50 -2.76
C ILE A 225 -12.30 -11.04 -2.99
N LEU A 226 -11.40 -10.22 -3.55
CA LEU A 226 -11.61 -8.80 -3.84
C LEU A 226 -12.10 -8.58 -5.29
N GLY A 227 -13.20 -7.84 -5.47
CA GLY A 227 -13.73 -7.43 -6.80
C GLY A 227 -15.11 -8.01 -7.14
N ASP A 228 -15.60 -7.71 -8.35
CA ASP A 228 -16.87 -8.22 -8.89
C ASP A 228 -16.72 -9.74 -9.16
N VAL A 229 -17.01 -10.54 -8.14
CA VAL A 229 -16.89 -11.99 -8.20
C VAL A 229 -17.90 -12.54 -9.21
N ASN A 230 -17.42 -13.30 -10.20
CA ASN A 230 -18.28 -14.08 -11.10
C ASN A 230 -19.37 -14.80 -10.29
N ASP A 231 -20.58 -14.92 -10.84
CA ASP A 231 -21.76 -15.50 -10.18
C ASP A 231 -21.56 -16.90 -9.55
N ASN A 232 -20.42 -17.56 -9.73
CA ASN A 232 -20.10 -18.89 -9.19
C ASN A 232 -19.07 -18.90 -8.04
N LEU A 233 -18.58 -17.74 -7.59
CA LEU A 233 -17.51 -17.63 -6.58
C LEU A 233 -18.04 -17.14 -5.22
N ASP A 234 -17.41 -17.61 -4.14
CA ASP A 234 -17.76 -17.27 -2.76
C ASP A 234 -16.95 -16.05 -2.30
N VAL A 235 -17.60 -15.08 -1.65
CA VAL A 235 -16.91 -13.93 -1.04
C VAL A 235 -16.02 -14.41 0.11
N ASN A 236 -16.42 -15.47 0.83
CA ASN A 236 -15.59 -16.12 1.84
C ASN A 236 -14.92 -17.36 1.22
N HIS A 237 -13.60 -17.37 1.18
CA HIS A 237 -12.81 -18.25 0.32
C HIS A 237 -11.69 -18.98 1.06
N PHE A 238 -11.38 -20.19 0.60
CA PHE A 238 -10.40 -21.08 1.23
C PHE A 238 -9.35 -21.52 0.22
N TRP A 239 -8.07 -21.45 0.60
CA TRP A 239 -6.94 -21.91 -0.20
C TRP A 239 -5.81 -22.44 0.70
N ASN A 240 -4.63 -22.72 0.13
CA ASN A 240 -3.50 -23.27 0.88
C ASN A 240 -2.24 -22.39 0.83
N LEU A 241 -1.41 -22.46 1.86
CA LEU A 241 0.01 -22.11 1.80
C LEU A 241 0.83 -23.39 1.73
N VAL A 242 1.82 -23.45 0.83
CA VAL A 242 2.70 -24.62 0.63
C VAL A 242 4.16 -24.22 0.79
N TYR A 243 4.94 -25.00 1.53
CA TYR A 243 6.35 -24.72 1.80
C TYR A 243 7.27 -25.47 0.84
N LEU A 244 8.03 -24.75 0.02
CA LEU A 244 8.95 -25.30 -0.97
C LEU A 244 10.29 -24.56 -0.88
N ASN A 245 11.41 -25.30 -0.92
CA ASN A 245 12.77 -24.76 -0.95
C ASN A 245 13.07 -23.65 0.08
N GLY A 246 12.50 -23.75 1.29
CA GLY A 246 12.75 -22.77 2.34
C GLY A 246 11.79 -21.58 2.36
N SER A 247 10.71 -21.58 1.58
CA SER A 247 9.76 -20.46 1.50
C SER A 247 8.30 -20.93 1.36
N TRP A 248 7.36 -20.15 1.87
CA TRP A 248 5.92 -20.38 1.70
C TRP A 248 5.40 -19.75 0.40
N TYR A 249 4.38 -20.35 -0.19
CA TYR A 249 3.71 -19.89 -1.41
C TYR A 249 2.21 -20.15 -1.33
N HIS A 250 1.39 -19.25 -1.88
CA HIS A 250 -0.05 -19.42 -2.02
C HIS A 250 -0.38 -20.41 -3.13
N LEU A 251 -1.23 -21.38 -2.81
CA LEU A 251 -1.77 -22.37 -3.74
C LEU A 251 -3.29 -22.35 -3.64
N ASP A 252 -3.95 -21.71 -4.60
CA ASP A 252 -5.42 -21.71 -4.67
C ASP A 252 -5.90 -22.62 -5.79
N SER A 253 -6.33 -23.80 -5.34
CA SER A 253 -6.77 -24.90 -6.18
C SER A 253 -8.24 -24.80 -6.58
N ALA A 254 -9.01 -23.95 -5.89
CA ALA A 254 -10.42 -23.75 -6.18
C ALA A 254 -10.59 -22.82 -7.37
N LEU A 255 -9.81 -21.74 -7.46
CA LEU A 255 -9.80 -20.86 -8.63
C LEU A 255 -9.12 -21.48 -9.86
N GLY A 256 -8.34 -22.56 -9.67
CA GLY A 256 -7.81 -23.40 -10.76
C GLY A 256 -8.77 -24.50 -11.25
N ALA A 257 -9.99 -24.59 -10.72
CA ALA A 257 -10.96 -25.65 -11.03
C ALA A 257 -11.55 -25.57 -12.46
N GLY A 258 -12.08 -26.69 -12.96
CA GLY A 258 -12.70 -26.79 -14.29
C GLY A 258 -11.70 -27.04 -15.44
N TYR A 259 -10.48 -27.47 -15.13
CA TYR A 259 -9.46 -27.76 -16.13
C TYR A 259 -9.76 -29.04 -16.92
N THR A 260 -10.04 -28.90 -18.21
CA THR A 260 -10.40 -30.03 -19.10
C THR A 260 -9.19 -30.69 -19.79
N GLY A 261 -7.97 -30.22 -19.50
CA GLY A 261 -6.75 -30.67 -20.20
C GLY A 261 -6.55 -30.05 -21.59
N GLN A 262 -7.43 -29.14 -22.03
CA GLN A 262 -7.27 -28.37 -23.26
C GLN A 262 -6.68 -26.98 -22.97
N THR A 263 -5.77 -26.53 -23.82
CA THR A 263 -4.88 -25.37 -23.68
C THR A 263 -5.55 -23.99 -23.65
N GLU A 264 -6.87 -23.88 -23.51
CA GLU A 264 -7.59 -22.59 -23.65
C GLU A 264 -8.06 -21.98 -22.32
N SER A 265 -8.28 -22.77 -21.25
CA SER A 265 -8.66 -22.30 -19.91
C SER A 265 -7.58 -22.66 -18.89
N PHE A 266 -6.98 -21.65 -18.22
CA PHE A 266 -5.70 -21.79 -17.51
C PHE A 266 -5.87 -21.93 -16.01
N PRO A 267 -5.41 -23.04 -15.39
CA PRO A 267 -5.52 -23.22 -13.95
C PRO A 267 -4.39 -22.52 -13.16
N TYR A 268 -3.26 -22.15 -13.78
CA TYR A 268 -2.05 -21.75 -13.03
C TYR A 268 -2.00 -20.28 -12.59
N GLU A 269 -3.00 -19.46 -12.91
CA GLU A 269 -3.06 -18.05 -12.45
C GLU A 269 -2.98 -17.94 -10.92
N HIS A 270 -3.35 -19.02 -10.22
CA HIS A 270 -3.42 -19.13 -8.77
C HIS A 270 -2.46 -20.18 -8.19
N PHE A 271 -1.39 -20.52 -8.92
CA PHE A 271 -0.39 -21.53 -8.54
C PHE A 271 0.91 -20.91 -7.99
N LEU A 272 1.24 -21.23 -6.74
CA LEU A 272 2.48 -20.84 -6.03
C LEU A 272 2.79 -19.33 -6.08
N LEU A 273 1.82 -18.52 -5.68
CA LEU A 273 1.91 -17.06 -5.66
C LEU A 273 2.54 -16.51 -4.38
N SER A 274 3.14 -15.33 -4.45
CA SER A 274 3.54 -14.57 -3.26
C SER A 274 2.35 -13.84 -2.63
N ASP A 275 2.52 -13.39 -1.39
CA ASP A 275 1.59 -12.51 -0.67
C ASP A 275 1.21 -11.29 -1.53
N ALA A 276 2.21 -10.64 -2.16
CA ALA A 276 2.01 -9.43 -2.95
C ALA A 276 1.13 -9.68 -4.18
N THR A 277 1.31 -10.81 -4.85
CA THR A 277 0.46 -11.18 -6.00
C THR A 277 -0.92 -11.61 -5.52
N MET A 278 -1.02 -12.45 -4.50
CA MET A 278 -2.30 -12.95 -4.01
C MET A 278 -3.18 -11.81 -3.48
N GLN A 279 -2.59 -10.77 -2.86
CA GLN A 279 -3.28 -9.57 -2.35
C GLN A 279 -4.00 -8.74 -3.42
N THR A 280 -3.67 -8.92 -4.70
CA THR A 280 -4.37 -8.21 -5.80
C THR A 280 -5.81 -8.68 -5.99
N SER A 281 -6.11 -9.92 -5.56
CA SER A 281 -7.42 -10.56 -5.73
C SER A 281 -7.96 -11.16 -4.44
N HIS A 282 -7.18 -11.24 -3.36
CA HIS A 282 -7.57 -11.85 -2.09
C HIS A 282 -7.21 -10.97 -0.90
N GLN A 283 -7.97 -11.10 0.18
CA GLN A 283 -7.66 -10.55 1.48
C GLN A 283 -7.78 -11.68 2.51
N TRP A 284 -6.86 -11.77 3.47
CA TRP A 284 -6.96 -12.73 4.57
C TRP A 284 -6.53 -12.08 5.87
N ILE A 285 -7.10 -12.57 6.97
CA ILE A 285 -6.76 -12.14 8.32
C ILE A 285 -6.08 -13.32 9.00
N GLY A 286 -4.78 -13.23 9.24
CA GLY A 286 -4.06 -14.18 10.09
C GLY A 286 -2.82 -14.84 9.47
N TYR A 287 -1.89 -15.20 10.36
CA TYR A 287 -0.55 -15.77 10.15
C TYR A 287 0.56 -14.78 9.77
N SER A 288 0.77 -13.79 10.63
CA SER A 288 1.92 -12.86 10.60
C SER A 288 3.31 -13.50 10.77
N THR A 289 3.44 -14.82 10.67
CA THR A 289 4.68 -15.58 10.91
C THR A 289 5.12 -16.46 9.74
N LEU A 290 4.31 -16.60 8.68
CA LEU A 290 4.64 -17.43 7.51
C LEU A 290 4.49 -16.63 6.20
N PRO A 291 5.30 -15.57 6.01
CA PRO A 291 5.20 -14.73 4.83
C PRO A 291 5.54 -15.53 3.57
N ALA A 292 4.66 -15.49 2.57
CA ALA A 292 4.90 -16.04 1.26
C ALA A 292 5.53 -14.97 0.36
N THR A 293 6.75 -14.51 0.68
CA THR A 293 7.38 -13.36 -0.02
C THR A 293 8.25 -13.76 -1.21
N ASN A 294 8.53 -15.04 -1.37
CA ASN A 294 9.39 -15.51 -2.45
C ASN A 294 8.60 -15.58 -3.77
N THR A 295 9.16 -15.03 -4.85
CA THR A 295 8.52 -14.97 -6.17
C THR A 295 9.05 -16.00 -7.16
N GLN A 296 9.95 -16.90 -6.72
CA GLN A 296 10.65 -17.88 -7.57
C GLN A 296 9.71 -18.68 -8.51
N TYR A 297 8.51 -19.02 -8.02
CA TYR A 297 7.52 -19.82 -8.76
C TYR A 297 6.40 -18.97 -9.40
N GLU A 298 6.37 -17.66 -9.21
CA GLU A 298 5.30 -16.83 -9.79
C GLU A 298 5.34 -16.78 -11.31
N LYS A 299 6.52 -16.98 -11.91
CA LYS A 299 6.66 -17.09 -13.38
C LYS A 299 5.77 -18.17 -13.99
N TYR A 300 5.39 -19.20 -13.22
CA TYR A 300 4.52 -20.28 -13.68
C TYR A 300 3.06 -19.85 -13.82
N ARG A 301 2.65 -18.68 -13.29
CA ARG A 301 1.32 -18.10 -13.56
C ARG A 301 1.11 -17.70 -15.02
N TYR A 302 2.21 -17.54 -15.76
CA TYR A 302 2.23 -17.18 -17.18
C TYR A 302 2.45 -18.37 -18.11
N TRP A 303 2.26 -19.61 -17.63
CA TRP A 303 2.54 -20.87 -18.35
C TRP A 303 1.96 -20.92 -19.77
N LYS A 304 0.88 -20.18 -20.08
CA LYS A 304 0.29 -20.02 -21.42
C LYS A 304 1.31 -19.67 -22.53
N LYS A 305 2.47 -19.11 -22.18
CA LYS A 305 3.55 -18.73 -23.11
C LYS A 305 4.79 -19.65 -23.07
N MET A 306 4.76 -20.77 -22.33
CA MET A 306 5.90 -21.69 -22.15
C MET A 306 5.60 -23.09 -22.70
N GLN A 307 6.56 -23.70 -23.42
CA GLN A 307 6.50 -25.11 -23.85
C GLN A 307 7.50 -25.96 -23.07
N LEU A 308 7.09 -27.17 -22.67
CA LEU A 308 7.87 -28.04 -21.78
C LEU A 308 8.76 -29.01 -22.56
N ALA A 309 10.06 -28.72 -22.60
CA ALA A 309 11.06 -29.45 -23.36
C ALA A 309 11.95 -30.36 -22.52
N ASN A 310 11.77 -31.67 -22.59
CA ASN A 310 12.64 -32.64 -21.91
C ASN A 310 12.85 -32.31 -20.41
N LYS A 311 11.79 -31.85 -19.73
CA LYS A 311 11.82 -31.37 -18.33
C LYS A 311 12.47 -29.99 -18.11
N HIS A 312 12.52 -29.15 -19.14
CA HIS A 312 13.01 -27.76 -19.08
C HIS A 312 12.06 -26.77 -19.78
N LEU A 313 12.05 -25.48 -19.42
CA LEU A 313 10.98 -24.52 -19.74
C LEU A 313 11.34 -23.52 -20.83
N ILE A 314 10.89 -23.77 -22.04
CA ILE A 314 11.21 -22.88 -23.16
C ILE A 314 10.16 -21.76 -23.28
N TYR A 315 10.61 -20.49 -23.27
CA TYR A 315 9.74 -19.29 -23.36
C TYR A 315 9.43 -18.88 -24.81
N ILE A 316 8.17 -18.53 -25.09
CA ILE A 316 7.67 -18.07 -26.40
C ILE A 316 7.13 -16.63 -26.31
N ASN A 317 7.77 -15.74 -27.08
CA ASN A 317 7.29 -14.48 -27.68
C ASN A 317 6.31 -13.58 -26.88
N GLY A 318 6.75 -12.35 -26.56
CA GLY A 318 5.90 -11.27 -26.06
C GLY A 318 6.53 -9.89 -26.34
N LYS A 319 5.74 -8.86 -26.63
CA LYS A 319 6.24 -7.50 -26.93
C LYS A 319 6.79 -6.74 -25.71
N ASP A 320 6.47 -7.18 -24.50
CA ASP A 320 6.76 -6.46 -23.25
C ASP A 320 7.42 -7.39 -22.22
N LEU A 321 8.74 -7.53 -22.32
CA LEU A 321 9.57 -8.31 -21.40
C LEU A 321 9.64 -7.77 -19.97
N ARG A 322 9.48 -6.44 -19.81
CA ARG A 322 9.84 -5.74 -18.57
C ARG A 322 8.92 -6.11 -17.40
N ASP A 323 7.66 -6.34 -17.69
CA ASP A 323 6.63 -6.60 -16.66
C ASP A 323 6.32 -8.09 -16.51
N GLU A 324 6.68 -8.93 -17.49
CA GLU A 324 6.22 -10.33 -17.58
C GLU A 324 7.24 -11.38 -17.11
N LEU A 325 8.54 -11.11 -17.14
CA LEU A 325 9.58 -12.15 -16.91
C LEU A 325 10.59 -11.88 -15.80
N GLY A 326 10.62 -10.68 -15.20
CA GLY A 326 11.58 -10.34 -14.15
C GLY A 326 13.06 -10.42 -14.57
N VAL A 327 13.34 -10.50 -15.88
CA VAL A 327 14.69 -10.39 -16.44
C VAL A 327 15.06 -8.91 -16.46
N ASP A 328 16.26 -8.57 -15.99
CA ASP A 328 16.77 -7.21 -16.04
C ASP A 328 16.96 -6.78 -17.50
N THR A 329 15.94 -6.12 -18.05
CA THR A 329 15.93 -5.65 -19.44
C THR A 329 16.87 -4.45 -19.66
N THR A 330 17.55 -3.92 -18.64
CA THR A 330 18.58 -2.88 -18.82
C THR A 330 19.68 -3.29 -19.79
N ILE A 331 20.00 -4.58 -19.82
CA ILE A 331 20.91 -5.18 -20.79
C ILE A 331 20.47 -5.02 -22.25
N LEU A 332 19.14 -4.97 -22.49
CA LEU A 332 18.53 -4.77 -23.80
C LEU A 332 18.12 -3.32 -24.04
N GLN A 333 18.23 -2.39 -23.07
CA GLN A 333 17.79 -0.99 -23.21
C GLN A 333 18.54 -0.23 -24.32
N GLY A 334 19.74 -0.68 -24.69
CA GLY A 334 20.49 -0.16 -25.85
C GLY A 334 20.10 -0.78 -27.21
N TYR A 335 19.29 -1.84 -27.21
CA TYR A 335 18.93 -2.62 -28.38
C TYR A 335 17.43 -2.48 -28.61
N ARG A 336 16.99 -1.73 -29.63
CA ARG A 336 15.58 -1.81 -30.04
C ARG A 336 15.33 -3.23 -30.53
N VAL A 337 14.57 -4.02 -29.79
CA VAL A 337 14.31 -5.44 -30.11
C VAL A 337 13.03 -5.57 -30.91
N LYS A 338 13.08 -6.29 -32.03
CA LYS A 338 11.93 -6.57 -32.92
C LYS A 338 11.10 -7.75 -32.41
N ASP A 339 11.81 -8.78 -32.00
CA ASP A 339 11.29 -10.09 -31.61
C ASP A 339 12.41 -10.81 -30.84
N PHE A 340 12.07 -11.65 -29.86
CA PHE A 340 13.07 -12.38 -29.07
C PHE A 340 12.47 -13.67 -28.49
N VAL A 341 13.37 -14.52 -28.03
CA VAL A 341 13.11 -15.80 -27.37
C VAL A 341 14.12 -15.97 -26.26
N TYR A 342 13.69 -16.48 -25.10
CA TYR A 342 14.60 -16.84 -24.01
C TYR A 342 14.72 -18.36 -23.89
N ASP A 343 15.95 -18.83 -23.95
CA ASP A 343 16.37 -20.22 -23.77
C ASP A 343 16.87 -20.36 -22.33
N ASP A 344 16.00 -20.82 -21.44
CA ASP A 344 16.31 -21.02 -20.01
C ASP A 344 17.31 -22.16 -19.79
N VAL A 345 17.29 -23.17 -20.66
CA VAL A 345 18.15 -24.36 -20.65
C VAL A 345 19.61 -23.95 -20.75
N ASN A 346 19.86 -23.01 -21.67
CA ASN A 346 21.19 -22.54 -21.96
C ASN A 346 21.43 -21.12 -21.47
N ASN A 347 20.51 -20.51 -20.73
CA ASN A 347 20.61 -19.14 -20.24
C ASN A 347 21.02 -18.13 -21.33
N TRP A 348 20.31 -18.15 -22.47
CA TRP A 348 20.51 -17.25 -23.61
C TRP A 348 19.23 -16.52 -23.99
N ILE A 349 19.33 -15.23 -24.26
CA ILE A 349 18.28 -14.45 -24.90
C ILE A 349 18.63 -14.33 -26.38
N TYR A 350 17.87 -14.96 -27.26
CA TYR A 350 17.96 -14.78 -28.71
C TYR A 350 17.05 -13.64 -29.13
N PHE A 351 17.53 -12.68 -29.92
CA PHE A 351 16.71 -11.53 -30.29
C PHE A 351 17.05 -10.95 -31.65
N ILE A 352 16.08 -10.28 -32.27
CA ILE A 352 16.23 -9.55 -33.51
C ILE A 352 16.41 -8.07 -33.20
N GLY A 353 17.58 -7.50 -33.46
CA GLY A 353 17.87 -6.08 -33.16
C GLY A 353 17.40 -5.13 -34.26
N GLN A 354 16.28 -4.41 -34.07
CA GLN A 354 15.80 -3.36 -34.99
C GLN A 354 16.83 -2.24 -35.19
N SER A 355 17.46 -1.76 -34.12
CA SER A 355 18.52 -0.73 -34.22
C SER A 355 19.85 -1.25 -34.77
N HIS A 356 19.91 -2.55 -35.09
CA HIS A 356 21.13 -3.26 -35.48
C HIS A 356 20.90 -4.10 -36.74
N GLY A 357 20.29 -3.50 -37.78
CA GLY A 357 20.15 -4.14 -39.09
C GLY A 357 19.11 -5.25 -39.19
N ASN A 358 18.28 -5.47 -38.15
CA ASN A 358 17.32 -6.57 -38.02
C ASN A 358 17.98 -7.96 -38.05
N TYR A 359 19.23 -8.09 -37.63
CA TYR A 359 19.93 -9.37 -37.58
C TYR A 359 19.53 -10.20 -36.35
N LEU A 360 19.87 -11.49 -36.35
CA LEU A 360 19.65 -12.38 -35.20
C LEU A 360 20.87 -12.37 -34.28
N TYR A 361 20.63 -12.07 -33.01
CA TYR A 361 21.60 -12.00 -31.93
C TYR A 361 21.29 -13.02 -30.84
N LYS A 362 22.27 -13.29 -29.99
CA LYS A 362 22.03 -13.87 -28.66
C LYS A 362 22.90 -13.19 -27.61
N ILE A 363 22.37 -13.03 -26.40
CA ILE A 363 23.06 -12.40 -25.26
C ILE A 363 22.78 -13.18 -23.98
N ARG A 364 23.77 -13.26 -23.08
CA ARG A 364 23.58 -13.78 -21.72
C ARG A 364 22.80 -12.77 -20.89
N PRO A 365 21.94 -13.20 -19.94
CA PRO A 365 21.20 -12.26 -19.08
C PRO A 365 22.06 -11.32 -18.23
N ASP A 366 23.34 -11.63 -18.02
CA ASP A 366 24.33 -10.79 -17.32
C ASP A 366 25.05 -9.78 -18.22
N GLY A 367 24.93 -9.89 -19.55
CA GLY A 367 25.55 -8.97 -20.52
C GLY A 367 27.00 -9.26 -20.84
N GLU A 368 27.62 -10.25 -20.20
CA GLU A 368 29.04 -10.51 -20.39
C GLU A 368 29.36 -11.14 -21.75
N ARG A 369 28.38 -11.82 -22.36
CA ARG A 369 28.58 -12.50 -23.65
C ARG A 369 27.46 -12.19 -24.63
N PHE A 370 27.86 -11.63 -25.78
CA PHE A 370 27.01 -11.22 -26.88
C PHE A 370 27.53 -11.80 -28.20
N GLU A 371 26.64 -12.40 -28.99
CA GLU A 371 26.99 -13.06 -30.25
C GLU A 371 25.99 -12.76 -31.37
N ILE A 372 26.51 -12.63 -32.60
CA ILE A 372 25.69 -12.55 -33.80
C ILE A 372 25.45 -13.97 -34.31
N VAL A 373 24.18 -14.39 -34.35
CA VAL A 373 23.79 -15.74 -34.80
C VAL A 373 23.57 -15.75 -36.32
N SER A 374 23.00 -14.68 -36.89
CA SER A 374 22.85 -14.53 -38.34
C SER A 374 22.85 -13.07 -38.76
N ARG A 375 23.55 -12.76 -39.85
CA ARG A 375 23.58 -11.43 -40.50
C ARG A 375 22.54 -11.28 -41.63
N ASP A 376 21.65 -12.25 -41.80
CA ASP A 376 20.47 -12.06 -42.66
C ASP A 376 19.44 -11.21 -41.92
N ARG A 377 18.69 -10.35 -42.63
CA ARG A 377 17.62 -9.57 -41.97
C ARG A 377 16.48 -10.50 -41.54
N GLY A 378 15.97 -10.29 -40.34
CA GLY A 378 14.98 -11.13 -39.67
C GLY A 378 13.59 -10.51 -39.65
N LYS A 379 12.59 -11.36 -39.82
CA LYS A 379 11.17 -11.03 -39.72
C LYS A 379 10.63 -11.39 -38.34
N SER A 380 10.89 -12.61 -37.89
CA SER A 380 10.43 -13.15 -36.62
C SER A 380 11.35 -14.26 -36.12
N ILE A 381 11.26 -14.54 -34.82
CA ILE A 381 11.91 -15.66 -34.16
C ILE A 381 10.88 -16.41 -33.31
N ALA A 382 10.96 -17.74 -33.32
CA ALA A 382 10.06 -18.60 -32.58
C ALA A 382 10.79 -19.86 -32.11
N ILE A 383 10.14 -20.65 -31.25
CA ILE A 383 10.54 -22.03 -31.00
C ILE A 383 9.44 -22.96 -31.49
N GLU A 384 9.82 -23.97 -32.26
CA GLU A 384 8.95 -25.04 -32.73
C GLU A 384 9.29 -26.34 -31.98
N GLU A 385 8.28 -27.00 -31.44
CA GLU A 385 8.35 -28.36 -30.90
C GLU A 385 8.17 -29.39 -32.03
N VAL A 386 9.05 -30.39 -32.05
CA VAL A 386 8.96 -31.55 -32.96
C VAL A 386 8.71 -32.80 -32.10
N GLU A 387 7.45 -33.23 -32.06
CA GLU A 387 7.02 -34.43 -31.35
C GLU A 387 7.71 -35.69 -31.88
N ARG A 388 8.10 -36.61 -30.98
CA ARG A 388 8.67 -37.90 -31.33
C ARG A 388 7.95 -39.03 -30.60
N LYS A 389 7.54 -40.05 -31.36
CA LYS A 389 6.63 -41.11 -30.87
C LYS A 389 7.13 -41.99 -29.71
N ASP A 390 8.42 -41.98 -29.38
CA ASP A 390 9.00 -42.80 -28.30
C ASP A 390 10.23 -42.13 -27.64
N LYS A 391 10.38 -40.81 -27.82
CA LYS A 391 11.51 -40.04 -27.30
C LYS A 391 11.03 -38.67 -26.84
N PRO A 392 11.75 -38.03 -25.90
CA PRO A 392 11.46 -36.66 -25.53
C PRO A 392 11.49 -35.72 -26.76
N SER A 393 10.56 -34.77 -26.80
CA SER A 393 10.37 -33.82 -27.91
C SER A 393 11.65 -33.05 -28.25
N GLU A 394 11.82 -32.69 -29.51
CA GLU A 394 12.96 -31.87 -29.96
C GLU A 394 12.52 -30.43 -30.17
N TYR A 395 13.29 -29.48 -29.63
CA TYR A 395 12.97 -28.05 -29.73
C TYR A 395 13.93 -27.37 -30.67
N ARG A 396 13.38 -26.52 -31.53
CA ARG A 396 14.13 -25.82 -32.58
C ARG A 396 13.83 -24.34 -32.54
N LEU A 397 14.88 -23.53 -32.44
CA LEU A 397 14.82 -22.10 -32.71
C LEU A 397 14.56 -21.90 -34.19
N VAL A 398 13.47 -21.23 -34.53
CA VAL A 398 13.05 -20.96 -35.91
C VAL A 398 13.17 -19.47 -36.17
N TYR A 399 14.04 -19.14 -37.11
CA TYR A 399 14.32 -17.78 -37.52
C TYR A 399 13.82 -17.54 -38.94
N GLU A 400 12.83 -16.66 -39.09
CA GLU A 400 12.27 -16.30 -40.40
C GLU A 400 13.04 -15.11 -40.97
N ARG A 401 13.61 -15.25 -42.17
CA ARG A 401 14.32 -14.17 -42.86
C ARG A 401 13.34 -13.21 -43.52
N ALA A 402 13.65 -11.93 -43.54
CA ALA A 402 12.86 -10.88 -44.18
C ALA A 402 12.76 -11.05 -45.70
N SER A 403 13.74 -11.71 -46.34
CA SER A 403 13.73 -12.08 -47.75
C SER A 403 12.88 -13.33 -48.06
N GLY A 404 12.32 -13.98 -47.03
CA GLY A 404 11.65 -15.27 -47.13
C GLY A 404 12.58 -16.46 -46.81
N GLY A 405 11.98 -17.54 -46.30
CA GLY A 405 12.69 -18.75 -45.86
C GLY A 405 12.90 -18.81 -44.33
N LYS A 406 12.83 -20.01 -43.78
CA LYS A 406 13.05 -20.30 -42.35
C LYS A 406 14.39 -20.99 -42.15
N GLN A 407 15.14 -20.55 -41.14
CA GLN A 407 16.32 -21.24 -40.63
C GLN A 407 15.95 -21.87 -39.29
N THR A 408 16.15 -23.17 -39.14
CA THR A 408 15.87 -23.90 -37.90
C THR A 408 17.16 -24.39 -37.25
N THR A 409 17.37 -24.06 -35.98
CA THR A 409 18.53 -24.49 -35.18
C THR A 409 18.04 -25.30 -34.00
N LYS A 410 18.57 -26.51 -33.79
CA LYS A 410 18.24 -27.33 -32.63
C LYS A 410 18.73 -26.66 -31.34
N ILE A 411 17.87 -26.60 -30.33
CA ILE A 411 18.23 -26.17 -28.97
C ILE A 411 18.74 -27.40 -28.22
N GLU A 412 20.01 -27.40 -27.87
CA GLU A 412 20.70 -28.51 -27.21
C GLU A 412 20.97 -28.17 -25.74
N PRO A 413 21.05 -29.15 -24.82
CA PRO A 413 21.40 -28.88 -23.42
C PRO A 413 22.80 -28.24 -23.28
N GLN A 414 22.96 -27.32 -22.32
CA GLN A 414 24.20 -26.52 -22.17
C GLN A 414 25.44 -27.39 -21.99
N ALA A 415 25.31 -28.53 -21.29
CA ALA A 415 26.40 -29.48 -21.10
C ALA A 415 26.92 -30.09 -22.43
N GLU A 416 26.04 -30.32 -23.42
CA GLU A 416 26.44 -30.83 -24.74
C GLU A 416 27.03 -29.71 -25.62
N VAL A 417 26.52 -28.49 -25.48
CA VAL A 417 27.10 -27.31 -26.14
C VAL A 417 28.52 -27.05 -25.63
N ASP A 418 28.70 -27.04 -24.30
CA ASP A 418 30.00 -26.85 -23.63
C ASP A 418 31.01 -27.90 -24.07
N LYS A 419 30.58 -29.17 -24.12
CA LYS A 419 31.42 -30.27 -24.57
C LYS A 419 31.85 -30.10 -26.03
N ARG A 420 30.94 -29.72 -26.92
CA ARG A 420 31.26 -29.48 -28.34
C ARG A 420 32.17 -28.28 -28.53
N GLU A 421 31.93 -27.16 -27.84
CA GLU A 421 32.81 -25.97 -27.91
C GLU A 421 34.21 -26.28 -27.39
N ALA A 422 34.30 -27.04 -26.28
CA ALA A 422 35.57 -27.54 -25.76
C ALA A 422 36.29 -28.46 -26.76
N GLU A 423 35.60 -29.38 -27.42
CA GLU A 423 36.18 -30.27 -28.44
C GLU A 423 36.77 -29.51 -29.64
N VAL A 424 36.13 -28.42 -30.08
CA VAL A 424 36.65 -27.56 -31.16
C VAL A 424 37.95 -26.90 -30.75
N ILE A 425 38.00 -26.36 -29.53
CA ILE A 425 39.19 -25.69 -29.00
C ILE A 425 40.31 -26.70 -28.73
N GLU A 426 39.97 -27.88 -28.20
CA GLU A 426 40.89 -28.99 -28.00
C GLU A 426 41.58 -29.39 -29.31
N LYS A 427 40.83 -29.55 -30.41
CA LYS A 427 41.41 -29.85 -31.74
C LYS A 427 42.38 -28.77 -32.21
N LEU A 428 42.12 -27.50 -31.90
CA LEU A 428 43.03 -26.41 -32.24
C LEU A 428 44.31 -26.45 -31.40
N ILE A 429 44.17 -26.68 -30.09
CA ILE A 429 45.30 -26.83 -29.16
C ILE A 429 46.19 -28.00 -29.58
N LEU A 430 45.60 -29.17 -29.85
CA LEU A 430 46.33 -30.39 -30.24
C LEU A 430 47.03 -30.28 -31.60
N ARG A 431 46.64 -29.32 -32.45
CA ARG A 431 47.29 -29.03 -33.73
C ARG A 431 48.44 -28.02 -33.62
N LEU A 432 48.64 -27.37 -32.48
CA LEU A 432 49.73 -26.42 -32.32
C LEU A 432 51.09 -27.14 -32.48
N PRO A 433 52.04 -26.56 -33.25
CA PRO A 433 53.38 -27.12 -33.35
C PRO A 433 54.10 -27.03 -31.99
N THR A 434 55.20 -27.77 -31.83
CA THR A 434 55.98 -27.79 -30.59
C THR A 434 56.59 -26.42 -30.23
N LYS A 435 56.80 -25.55 -31.23
CA LYS A 435 57.23 -24.15 -31.07
C LYS A 435 56.29 -23.23 -31.82
N PRO A 436 55.12 -22.88 -31.24
CA PRO A 436 54.13 -22.04 -31.89
C PRO A 436 54.60 -20.58 -31.95
N ASN A 437 54.22 -19.88 -33.00
CA ASN A 437 54.46 -18.44 -33.13
C ASN A 437 53.32 -17.61 -32.51
N VAL A 438 53.53 -16.29 -32.40
CA VAL A 438 52.58 -15.33 -31.81
C VAL A 438 51.19 -15.43 -32.42
N ARG A 439 51.09 -15.54 -33.75
CA ARG A 439 49.82 -15.66 -34.47
C ARG A 439 49.07 -16.93 -34.09
N GLN A 440 49.76 -18.07 -34.07
CA GLN A 440 49.16 -19.36 -33.73
C GLN A 440 48.63 -19.40 -32.28
N ILE A 441 49.37 -18.78 -31.34
CA ILE A 441 48.90 -18.65 -29.96
C ILE A 441 47.72 -17.70 -29.86
N ALA A 442 47.79 -16.53 -30.49
CA ALA A 442 46.71 -15.54 -30.46
C ALA A 442 45.39 -16.10 -31.02
N GLU A 443 45.42 -16.83 -32.14
CA GLU A 443 44.24 -17.44 -32.76
C GLU A 443 43.56 -18.47 -31.84
N VAL A 444 44.34 -19.28 -31.12
CA VAL A 444 43.81 -20.25 -30.14
C VAL A 444 43.35 -19.55 -28.86
N ARG A 445 44.12 -18.56 -28.38
CA ARG A 445 43.83 -17.79 -27.16
C ARG A 445 42.51 -17.01 -27.27
N ALA A 446 42.25 -16.40 -28.42
CA ALA A 446 40.98 -15.70 -28.68
C ALA A 446 39.77 -16.63 -28.51
N LYS A 447 39.84 -17.87 -29.01
CA LYS A 447 38.76 -18.86 -28.88
C LYS A 447 38.70 -19.49 -27.49
N TYR A 448 39.86 -19.75 -26.88
CA TYR A 448 39.96 -20.29 -25.52
C TYR A 448 39.37 -19.34 -24.48
N ASN A 449 39.60 -18.03 -24.63
CA ASN A 449 39.07 -17.01 -23.72
C ASN A 449 37.54 -16.88 -23.80
N LEU A 450 36.93 -17.24 -24.94
CA LEU A 450 35.48 -17.28 -25.12
C LEU A 450 34.82 -18.54 -24.55
N LEU A 451 35.60 -19.56 -24.16
CA LEU A 451 35.08 -20.78 -23.54
C LEU A 451 34.77 -20.53 -22.05
N PRO A 452 33.51 -20.75 -21.61
CA PRO A 452 33.11 -20.61 -20.20
C PRO A 452 33.98 -21.44 -19.26
N ILE A 453 34.15 -20.98 -18.02
CA ILE A 453 35.01 -21.66 -17.04
C ILE A 453 34.50 -23.09 -16.79
N GLU A 454 33.19 -23.28 -16.74
CA GLU A 454 32.51 -24.56 -16.55
C GLU A 454 32.73 -25.52 -17.72
N ALA A 455 32.90 -24.98 -18.93
CA ALA A 455 33.13 -25.76 -20.14
C ALA A 455 34.59 -26.22 -20.28
N ARG A 456 35.55 -25.52 -19.65
CA ARG A 456 36.97 -25.88 -19.69
C ARG A 456 37.27 -27.25 -19.09
N LYS A 457 36.39 -27.76 -18.19
CA LYS A 457 36.51 -29.12 -17.61
C LYS A 457 36.37 -30.23 -18.65
N TYR A 458 35.80 -29.96 -19.81
CA TYR A 458 35.63 -30.92 -20.89
C TYR A 458 36.86 -31.04 -21.80
N LEU A 459 37.85 -30.16 -21.67
CA LEU A 459 39.13 -30.31 -22.36
C LEU A 459 39.90 -31.51 -21.79
N SER A 460 40.47 -32.34 -22.65
CA SER A 460 41.33 -33.43 -22.17
C SER A 460 42.54 -32.92 -21.38
N PHE A 461 43.06 -33.77 -20.50
CA PHE A 461 44.29 -33.49 -19.77
C PHE A 461 45.47 -33.21 -20.73
N GLU A 462 45.55 -33.93 -21.86
CA GLU A 462 46.57 -33.73 -22.89
C GLU A 462 46.46 -32.33 -23.51
N ALA A 463 45.26 -31.91 -23.92
CA ALA A 463 45.03 -30.59 -24.47
C ALA A 463 45.37 -29.49 -23.45
N SER A 464 44.94 -29.64 -22.20
CA SER A 464 45.24 -28.67 -21.14
C SER A 464 46.75 -28.50 -20.90
N MET A 465 47.49 -29.62 -20.86
CA MET A 465 48.96 -29.60 -20.73
C MET A 465 49.65 -28.99 -21.95
N ARG A 466 49.20 -29.34 -23.15
CA ARG A 466 49.75 -28.81 -24.40
C ARG A 466 49.48 -27.31 -24.55
N TRP A 467 48.32 -26.84 -24.11
CA TRP A 467 47.99 -25.42 -24.10
C TRP A 467 48.87 -24.62 -23.14
N ALA A 468 49.12 -25.15 -21.94
CA ALA A 468 50.05 -24.54 -20.98
C ALA A 468 51.49 -24.49 -21.54
N ALA A 469 51.97 -25.58 -22.14
CA ALA A 469 53.29 -25.65 -22.75
C ALA A 469 53.44 -24.69 -23.94
N ALA A 470 52.45 -24.67 -24.84
CA ALA A 470 52.44 -23.81 -26.02
C ALA A 470 52.55 -22.31 -25.68
N GLN A 471 51.89 -21.87 -24.60
CA GLN A 471 51.99 -20.48 -24.13
C GLN A 471 53.33 -20.16 -23.47
N ALA A 472 53.98 -21.14 -22.84
CA ALA A 472 55.27 -20.99 -22.18
C ALA A 472 56.45 -20.90 -23.18
N GLU A 473 56.27 -21.36 -24.42
CA GLU A 473 57.29 -21.25 -25.49
C GLU A 473 57.46 -19.81 -26.01
N LEU A 474 56.46 -18.94 -25.84
CA LEU A 474 56.58 -17.53 -26.18
C LEU A 474 57.36 -16.77 -25.11
N THR A 475 58.28 -15.91 -25.53
CA THR A 475 58.90 -14.93 -24.63
C THR A 475 57.84 -14.00 -24.03
N PRO A 476 58.09 -13.34 -22.87
CA PRO A 476 57.14 -12.38 -22.30
C PRO A 476 56.71 -11.29 -23.30
N ALA A 477 57.65 -10.82 -24.14
CA ALA A 477 57.40 -9.84 -25.18
C ALA A 477 56.46 -10.36 -26.28
N GLN A 478 56.65 -11.60 -26.72
CA GLN A 478 55.79 -12.27 -27.71
C GLN A 478 54.41 -12.61 -27.14
N ASN A 479 54.33 -12.96 -25.86
CA ASN A 479 53.06 -13.17 -25.18
C ASN A 479 52.24 -11.88 -25.10
N GLN A 480 52.87 -10.75 -24.80
CA GLN A 480 52.22 -9.44 -24.79
C GLN A 480 51.72 -9.03 -26.20
N ALA A 481 52.49 -9.31 -27.24
CA ALA A 481 52.06 -9.10 -28.62
C ALA A 481 50.88 -10.01 -29.01
N ALA A 482 50.84 -11.25 -28.52
CA ALA A 482 49.72 -12.16 -28.74
C ALA A 482 48.44 -11.66 -28.05
N ASP A 483 48.53 -11.10 -26.83
CA ASP A 483 47.38 -10.55 -26.10
C ASP A 483 46.77 -9.34 -26.82
N ILE A 484 47.62 -8.44 -27.35
CA ILE A 484 47.15 -7.29 -28.14
C ILE A 484 46.54 -7.75 -29.46
N ALA A 485 47.12 -8.75 -30.11
CA ALA A 485 46.54 -9.33 -31.32
C ALA A 485 45.16 -9.97 -31.05
N VAL A 486 44.94 -10.55 -29.88
CA VAL A 486 43.62 -11.04 -29.44
C VAL A 486 42.64 -9.87 -29.26
N GLN A 487 43.05 -8.78 -28.60
CA GLN A 487 42.19 -7.59 -28.45
C GLN A 487 41.75 -7.03 -29.82
N ILE A 488 42.69 -6.87 -30.75
CA ILE A 488 42.40 -6.40 -32.11
C ILE A 488 41.45 -7.37 -32.85
N ALA A 489 41.65 -8.68 -32.70
CA ALA A 489 40.80 -9.68 -33.33
C ALA A 489 39.37 -9.75 -32.74
N MET A 490 39.15 -9.17 -31.56
CA MET A 490 37.85 -9.12 -30.88
C MET A 490 37.07 -7.81 -31.11
N LEU A 491 37.66 -6.86 -31.84
CA LEU A 491 37.01 -5.61 -32.25
C LEU A 491 35.82 -5.93 -33.16
N GLU A 492 34.62 -5.55 -32.74
CA GLU A 492 33.38 -5.76 -33.50
C GLU A 492 32.59 -4.46 -33.53
N GLU A 493 32.36 -3.92 -34.74
CA GLU A 493 31.74 -2.61 -34.99
C GLU A 493 30.35 -2.44 -34.35
N LEU A 494 29.66 -3.56 -34.16
CA LEU A 494 28.30 -3.59 -33.62
C LEU A 494 28.25 -3.66 -32.09
N LYS A 495 29.39 -3.70 -31.38
CA LYS A 495 29.42 -3.67 -29.91
C LYS A 495 29.27 -2.23 -29.38
N PRO A 496 28.52 -1.99 -28.29
CA PRO A 496 28.49 -0.69 -27.59
C PRO A 496 29.87 -0.18 -27.18
N SER A 497 30.77 -1.10 -26.83
CA SER A 497 32.15 -0.81 -26.47
C SER A 497 33.08 -0.59 -27.67
N PHE A 498 32.61 -0.69 -28.93
CA PHE A 498 33.49 -0.73 -30.10
C PHE A 498 34.48 0.43 -30.14
N ARG A 499 34.02 1.67 -29.86
CA ARG A 499 34.90 2.83 -29.82
C ARG A 499 35.97 2.69 -28.73
N THR A 500 35.57 2.38 -27.50
CA THR A 500 36.48 2.24 -26.37
C THR A 500 37.42 1.04 -26.54
N ASP A 501 36.97 -0.02 -27.21
CA ASP A 501 37.78 -1.20 -27.52
C ASP A 501 38.86 -0.87 -28.58
N VAL A 502 38.50 -0.08 -29.60
CA VAL A 502 39.45 0.42 -30.62
C VAL A 502 40.50 1.34 -29.98
N GLU A 503 40.07 2.27 -29.12
CA GLU A 503 40.96 3.16 -28.36
C GLU A 503 41.90 2.36 -27.45
N ALA A 504 41.37 1.40 -26.68
CA ALA A 504 42.16 0.54 -25.81
C ALA A 504 43.17 -0.34 -26.57
N ALA A 505 42.77 -0.91 -27.71
CA ALA A 505 43.67 -1.70 -28.57
C ALA A 505 44.79 -0.82 -29.17
N ARG A 506 44.48 0.43 -29.55
CA ARG A 506 45.49 1.41 -29.99
C ARG A 506 46.46 1.76 -28.87
N ASP A 507 45.96 2.09 -27.69
CA ASP A 507 46.79 2.42 -26.54
C ASP A 507 47.71 1.24 -26.18
N ALA A 508 47.17 0.03 -26.10
CA ALA A 508 47.94 -1.17 -25.83
C ALA A 508 49.03 -1.40 -26.90
N TYR A 509 48.73 -1.18 -28.18
CA TYR A 509 49.70 -1.27 -29.27
C TYR A 509 50.80 -0.20 -29.19
N THR A 510 50.45 1.05 -28.87
CA THR A 510 51.43 2.15 -28.77
C THR A 510 52.40 1.98 -27.61
N ASN A 511 51.99 1.30 -26.54
CA ASN A 511 52.83 1.00 -25.37
C ASN A 511 53.85 -0.14 -25.62
N LEU A 512 53.82 -0.79 -26.79
CA LEU A 512 54.82 -1.78 -27.19
C LEU A 512 56.11 -1.13 -27.73
N SER A 513 57.26 -1.78 -27.51
CA SER A 513 58.50 -1.41 -28.19
C SER A 513 58.42 -1.69 -29.70
N ALA A 514 59.27 -1.02 -30.49
CA ALA A 514 59.32 -1.18 -31.95
C ALA A 514 59.59 -2.64 -32.41
N ALA A 515 60.21 -3.47 -31.57
CA ALA A 515 60.42 -4.88 -31.85
C ALA A 515 59.14 -5.69 -31.62
N GLN A 516 58.39 -5.39 -30.55
CA GLN A 516 57.14 -6.04 -30.18
C GLN A 516 55.97 -5.66 -31.12
N GLN A 517 55.93 -4.41 -31.58
CA GLN A 517 54.92 -3.94 -32.54
C GLN A 517 54.94 -4.72 -33.86
N LYS A 518 56.12 -5.22 -34.27
CA LYS A 518 56.27 -6.07 -35.47
C LYS A 518 55.67 -7.46 -35.31
N ASP A 519 55.51 -7.93 -34.07
CA ASP A 519 54.95 -9.24 -33.76
C ASP A 519 53.41 -9.25 -33.70
N VAL A 520 52.76 -8.07 -33.65
CA VAL A 520 51.29 -7.92 -33.72
C VAL A 520 50.84 -8.02 -35.18
N TYR A 521 50.51 -9.24 -35.61
CA TYR A 521 50.30 -9.56 -37.03
C TYR A 521 49.06 -8.90 -37.68
N ASN A 522 48.06 -8.49 -36.90
CA ASN A 522 46.77 -7.97 -37.37
C ASN A 522 46.60 -6.45 -37.17
N TYR A 523 47.70 -5.70 -37.04
CA TYR A 523 47.66 -4.24 -36.88
C TYR A 523 46.84 -3.49 -37.97
N ARG A 524 46.82 -3.99 -39.20
CA ARG A 524 46.01 -3.42 -40.31
C ARG A 524 44.51 -3.42 -40.02
N ASP A 525 44.03 -4.34 -39.18
CA ASP A 525 42.61 -4.42 -38.82
C ASP A 525 42.26 -3.35 -37.78
N LEU A 526 43.20 -2.99 -36.89
CA LEU A 526 43.07 -1.85 -35.99
C LEU A 526 42.96 -0.53 -36.78
N GLU A 527 43.83 -0.31 -37.78
CA GLU A 527 43.76 0.90 -38.63
C GLU A 527 42.42 1.04 -39.38
N ARG A 528 41.83 -0.11 -39.79
CA ARG A 528 40.53 -0.13 -40.44
C ARG A 528 39.41 0.24 -39.46
N ALA A 529 39.45 -0.32 -38.25
CA ALA A 529 38.47 -0.04 -37.21
C ALA A 529 38.49 1.45 -36.79
N GLU A 530 39.67 2.06 -36.71
CA GLU A 530 39.81 3.49 -36.42
C GLU A 530 39.21 4.38 -37.51
N LYS A 531 39.40 4.03 -38.78
CA LYS A 531 38.78 4.76 -39.88
C LYS A 531 37.25 4.71 -39.81
N GLN A 532 36.68 3.55 -39.43
CA GLN A 532 35.23 3.40 -39.25
C GLN A 532 34.70 4.28 -38.12
N VAL A 533 35.42 4.40 -37.00
CA VAL A 533 35.06 5.31 -35.90
C VAL A 533 35.00 6.76 -36.40
N GLN A 534 35.95 7.20 -37.23
CA GLN A 534 35.99 8.56 -37.77
C GLN A 534 34.84 8.85 -38.75
N ASP A 535 34.52 7.92 -39.66
CA ASP A 535 33.43 8.09 -40.62
C ASP A 535 32.06 8.21 -39.91
N ASN A 536 31.83 7.38 -38.87
CA ASN A 536 30.60 7.42 -38.08
C ASN A 536 30.44 8.74 -37.29
N LEU A 537 31.54 9.30 -36.78
CA LEU A 537 31.54 10.59 -36.06
C LEU A 537 31.08 11.75 -36.97
N SER A 538 31.45 11.73 -38.25
CA SER A 538 31.08 12.78 -39.20
C SER A 538 29.57 12.85 -39.51
N LEU A 539 28.85 11.73 -39.40
CA LEU A 539 27.40 11.66 -39.59
C LEU A 539 26.66 12.16 -38.35
N ALA A 540 27.12 11.78 -37.16
CA ALA A 540 26.58 12.25 -35.90
C ALA A 540 26.68 13.77 -35.73
N LEU A 541 27.85 14.35 -36.01
CA LEU A 541 28.06 15.81 -35.97
C LEU A 541 27.20 16.61 -36.97
N ARG A 542 26.65 15.97 -38.00
CA ARG A 542 25.67 16.64 -38.89
C ARG A 542 24.29 16.69 -38.26
N LEU A 543 23.83 15.60 -37.66
CA LEU A 543 22.55 15.56 -36.96
C LEU A 543 22.55 16.48 -35.74
N ASP A 544 23.64 16.49 -34.95
CA ASP A 544 23.78 17.40 -33.80
C ASP A 544 23.63 18.88 -34.22
N ARG A 545 24.25 19.28 -35.34
CA ARG A 545 24.10 20.65 -35.89
C ARG A 545 22.70 20.95 -36.41
N ASP A 546 21.96 19.96 -36.89
CA ASP A 546 20.58 20.15 -37.35
C ASP A 546 19.64 20.27 -36.15
N ILE A 547 19.90 19.54 -35.06
CA ILE A 547 19.20 19.68 -33.77
C ILE A 547 19.44 21.06 -33.16
N GLU A 548 20.68 21.57 -33.19
CA GLU A 548 21.03 22.92 -32.70
C GLU A 548 20.31 24.05 -33.46
N LYS A 549 19.91 23.81 -34.71
CA LYS A 549 19.17 24.78 -35.54
C LYS A 549 17.65 24.70 -35.38
N LEU A 550 17.13 23.82 -34.51
CA LEU A 550 15.70 23.76 -34.18
C LEU A 550 15.30 24.99 -33.35
N ASP A 551 14.95 26.08 -34.04
CA ASP A 551 14.38 27.29 -33.46
C ASP A 551 12.84 27.24 -33.47
N VAL A 552 12.22 27.92 -32.50
CA VAL A 552 10.79 27.85 -32.11
C VAL A 552 9.87 28.62 -33.07
N ASP A 553 10.43 29.32 -34.06
CA ASP A 553 9.65 30.02 -35.05
C ASP A 553 9.30 29.11 -36.24
N VAL A 554 8.10 29.28 -36.79
CA VAL A 554 7.51 28.60 -37.95
C VAL A 554 6.72 27.30 -37.66
N THR A 555 5.55 27.23 -38.28
CA THR A 555 4.55 26.17 -38.45
C THR A 555 5.08 24.73 -38.73
N ALA A 556 6.39 24.54 -38.83
CA ALA A 556 7.09 23.29 -39.12
C ALA A 556 7.91 22.72 -37.93
N TYR A 557 7.94 23.35 -36.75
CA TYR A 557 8.72 22.87 -35.59
C TYR A 557 8.36 21.43 -35.18
N GLN A 558 7.06 21.15 -35.00
CA GLN A 558 6.56 19.80 -34.73
C GLN A 558 7.01 18.80 -35.81
N ASP A 559 6.89 19.18 -37.08
CA ASP A 559 7.20 18.30 -38.21
C ASP A 559 8.71 18.06 -38.35
N ASN A 560 9.55 19.04 -38.03
CA ASN A 560 11.02 18.94 -38.02
C ASN A 560 11.54 18.09 -36.86
N VAL A 561 10.98 18.25 -35.65
CA VAL A 561 11.29 17.37 -34.50
C VAL A 561 10.99 15.91 -34.84
N MET A 562 9.82 15.64 -35.45
CA MET A 562 9.46 14.29 -35.87
C MET A 562 10.37 13.77 -37.00
N ARG A 563 10.73 14.60 -37.98
CA ARG A 563 11.63 14.23 -39.08
C ARG A 563 13.07 13.94 -38.61
N TYR A 564 13.61 14.71 -37.68
CA TYR A 564 14.96 14.47 -37.15
C TYR A 564 14.98 13.23 -36.24
N MET A 565 13.88 12.96 -35.54
CA MET A 565 13.69 11.69 -34.85
C MET A 565 13.70 10.49 -35.81
N GLU A 566 13.07 10.61 -36.98
CA GLU A 566 13.17 9.59 -38.05
C GLU A 566 14.61 9.42 -38.54
N ARG A 567 15.32 10.52 -38.79
CA ARG A 567 16.73 10.47 -39.22
C ARG A 567 17.65 9.82 -38.17
N LEU A 568 17.45 10.10 -36.89
CA LEU A 568 18.16 9.41 -35.80
C LEU A 568 17.86 7.90 -35.83
N ASN A 569 16.58 7.53 -36.03
CA ASN A 569 16.17 6.13 -36.12
C ASN A 569 16.78 5.39 -37.32
N ASP A 570 17.07 6.09 -38.41
CA ASP A 570 17.65 5.53 -39.64
C ASP A 570 19.19 5.35 -39.58
N MET A 571 19.87 5.92 -38.57
CA MET A 571 21.32 5.77 -38.37
C MET A 571 21.71 4.38 -37.85
N THR A 572 22.93 3.92 -38.15
CA THR A 572 23.46 2.68 -37.53
C THR A 572 23.76 2.93 -36.05
N PHE A 573 23.79 1.87 -35.23
CA PHE A 573 24.07 2.01 -33.80
C PHE A 573 25.39 2.72 -33.50
N ALA A 574 26.48 2.38 -34.21
CA ALA A 574 27.77 3.07 -34.09
C ALA A 574 27.72 4.56 -34.44
N GLN A 575 26.74 4.99 -35.24
CA GLN A 575 26.50 6.39 -35.57
C GLN A 575 25.60 7.07 -34.54
N GLN A 576 24.56 6.38 -34.05
CA GLN A 576 23.65 6.88 -33.01
C GLN A 576 24.39 7.18 -31.70
N VAL A 577 25.30 6.30 -31.26
CA VAL A 577 26.11 6.48 -30.04
C VAL A 577 26.98 7.74 -30.08
N LEU A 578 27.28 8.24 -31.28
CA LEU A 578 28.10 9.44 -31.45
C LEU A 578 27.28 10.74 -31.52
N VAL A 579 25.94 10.68 -31.55
CA VAL A 579 25.04 11.84 -31.55
C VAL A 579 24.91 12.33 -30.11
N VAL A 580 25.46 13.50 -29.81
CA VAL A 580 25.55 14.01 -28.43
C VAL A 580 24.31 14.81 -28.04
N LYS A 581 23.51 15.25 -29.02
CA LYS A 581 22.29 16.03 -28.84
C LYS A 581 21.00 15.19 -28.93
N ASP A 582 21.12 13.86 -28.93
CA ASP A 582 19.98 12.96 -28.99
C ASP A 582 18.96 13.20 -27.86
N ARG A 583 19.45 13.40 -26.64
CA ARG A 583 18.65 13.76 -25.47
C ARG A 583 17.88 15.06 -25.65
N GLU A 584 18.52 16.08 -26.23
CA GLU A 584 17.90 17.37 -26.54
C GLU A 584 16.75 17.19 -27.54
N LEU A 585 16.93 16.36 -28.57
CA LEU A 585 15.89 16.02 -29.54
C LEU A 585 14.72 15.23 -28.91
N PHE A 586 15.00 14.31 -27.99
CA PHE A 586 13.97 13.58 -27.24
C PHE A 586 13.17 14.49 -26.30
N ASP A 587 13.83 15.43 -25.63
CA ASP A 587 13.17 16.38 -24.74
C ASP A 587 12.26 17.34 -25.54
N LYS A 588 12.72 17.83 -26.71
CA LYS A 588 11.89 18.58 -27.65
C LYS A 588 10.68 17.77 -28.17
N LYS A 589 10.83 16.46 -28.43
CA LYS A 589 9.70 15.58 -28.78
C LYS A 589 8.68 15.48 -27.64
N ARG A 590 9.15 15.38 -26.40
CA ARG A 590 8.29 15.31 -25.21
C ARG A 590 7.49 16.59 -25.01
N GLU A 591 8.12 17.73 -25.24
CA GLU A 591 7.48 19.04 -25.24
C GLU A 591 6.33 19.12 -26.25
N VAL A 592 6.58 18.73 -27.52
CA VAL A 592 5.55 18.67 -28.56
C VAL A 592 4.36 17.79 -28.16
N LEU A 593 4.61 16.63 -27.54
CA LEU A 593 3.54 15.72 -27.10
C LEU A 593 2.73 16.27 -25.93
N LYS A 594 3.36 17.03 -25.01
CA LYS A 594 2.64 17.72 -23.92
C LYS A 594 1.64 18.73 -24.48
N HIS A 595 2.05 19.53 -25.46
CA HIS A 595 1.17 20.55 -26.05
C HIS A 595 -0.04 19.90 -26.77
N ILE A 596 0.16 18.77 -27.46
CA ILE A 596 -0.94 18.01 -28.07
C ILE A 596 -1.93 17.49 -27.02
N ALA A 597 -1.43 17.02 -25.87
CA ALA A 597 -2.28 16.54 -24.78
C ALA A 597 -3.10 17.67 -24.13
N ILE A 598 -2.49 18.84 -23.92
CA ILE A 598 -3.17 20.02 -23.36
C ILE A 598 -4.31 20.48 -24.27
N ALA A 599 -4.11 20.53 -25.60
CA ALA A 599 -5.15 20.89 -26.56
C ALA A 599 -6.34 19.90 -26.53
N ALA A 600 -6.08 18.60 -26.37
CA ALA A 600 -7.13 17.58 -26.25
C ALA A 600 -7.91 17.68 -24.93
N ASP A 601 -7.23 17.97 -23.82
CA ASP A 601 -7.85 18.20 -22.50
C ASP A 601 -8.73 19.46 -22.51
N PHE A 602 -8.25 20.55 -23.12
CA PHE A 602 -9.04 21.76 -23.33
C PHE A 602 -10.37 21.45 -24.04
N ASP A 603 -10.31 20.75 -25.19
CA ASP A 603 -11.51 20.39 -25.96
C ASP A 603 -12.49 19.52 -25.16
N TYR A 604 -11.99 18.56 -24.38
CA TYR A 604 -12.81 17.71 -23.53
C TYR A 604 -13.50 18.48 -22.41
N ARG A 605 -12.79 19.39 -21.74
CA ARG A 605 -13.37 20.18 -20.64
C ARG A 605 -14.42 21.16 -21.10
N VAL A 606 -14.22 21.79 -22.27
CA VAL A 606 -15.25 22.63 -22.89
C VAL A 606 -16.49 21.80 -23.23
N GLU A 607 -16.33 20.53 -23.62
CA GLU A 607 -17.45 19.65 -23.96
C GLU A 607 -18.32 19.26 -22.74
N MET A 608 -17.73 19.22 -21.55
CA MET A 608 -18.38 18.76 -20.31
C MET A 608 -19.09 19.86 -19.52
N LEU A 609 -19.07 21.13 -19.96
CA LEU A 609 -19.74 22.22 -19.26
C LEU A 609 -21.24 22.31 -19.59
N GLU A 610 -22.06 22.42 -18.54
CA GLU A 610 -23.51 22.63 -18.59
C GLU A 610 -23.92 24.00 -18.03
N GLU A 611 -24.93 24.65 -18.62
CA GLU A 611 -25.36 26.03 -18.28
C GLU A 611 -25.98 26.19 -16.89
N ASN A 612 -26.44 25.10 -16.28
CA ASN A 612 -27.02 25.03 -14.93
C ASN A 612 -26.00 24.70 -13.84
N ASP A 613 -24.72 24.50 -14.19
CA ASP A 613 -23.66 24.25 -13.23
C ASP A 613 -23.52 25.47 -12.29
N PRO A 614 -23.61 25.30 -10.96
CA PRO A 614 -23.44 26.40 -10.02
C PRO A 614 -22.12 27.16 -10.26
N ARG A 615 -21.02 26.46 -10.58
CA ARG A 615 -19.69 27.04 -10.79
C ARG A 615 -19.39 27.38 -12.25
N ILE A 616 -20.42 27.55 -13.08
CA ILE A 616 -20.24 27.77 -14.53
C ILE A 616 -19.39 29.01 -14.84
N VAL A 617 -19.52 30.09 -14.04
CA VAL A 617 -18.74 31.32 -14.20
C VAL A 617 -17.25 31.05 -14.01
N ASP A 618 -16.87 30.43 -12.89
CA ASP A 618 -15.48 30.14 -12.56
C ASP A 618 -14.85 29.15 -13.55
N LYS A 619 -15.61 28.12 -13.94
CA LYS A 619 -15.15 27.10 -14.88
C LYS A 619 -14.89 27.65 -16.27
N VAL A 620 -15.76 28.53 -16.77
CA VAL A 620 -15.57 29.17 -18.09
C VAL A 620 -14.40 30.16 -18.06
N HIS A 621 -14.23 30.93 -16.98
CA HIS A 621 -13.05 31.80 -16.83
C HIS A 621 -11.74 31.01 -16.71
N ALA A 622 -11.74 29.88 -15.99
CA ALA A 622 -10.58 29.00 -15.90
C ALA A 622 -10.21 28.39 -17.26
N LEU A 623 -11.20 27.96 -18.04
CA LEU A 623 -10.95 27.48 -19.41
C LEU A 623 -10.52 28.61 -20.35
N ARG A 624 -11.00 29.83 -20.14
CA ARG A 624 -10.52 30.98 -20.90
C ARG A 624 -9.05 31.26 -20.63
N LYS A 625 -8.65 31.25 -19.36
CA LYS A 625 -7.24 31.39 -18.96
C LYS A 625 -6.37 30.28 -19.57
N LEU A 626 -6.83 29.02 -19.51
CA LEU A 626 -6.15 27.88 -20.12
C LEU A 626 -5.98 28.05 -21.65
N TYR A 627 -7.00 28.56 -22.34
CA TYR A 627 -6.91 28.87 -23.78
C TYR A 627 -5.88 29.95 -24.09
N ASP A 628 -5.90 31.04 -23.31
CA ASP A 628 -4.98 32.17 -23.51
C ASP A 628 -3.51 31.74 -23.26
N ASP A 629 -3.28 30.77 -22.37
CA ASP A 629 -1.96 30.14 -22.12
C ASP A 629 -1.51 29.23 -23.27
N ILE A 630 -2.44 28.53 -23.94
CA ILE A 630 -2.14 27.66 -25.10
C ILE A 630 -1.78 28.49 -26.33
N HIS A 631 -2.36 29.68 -26.49
CA HIS A 631 -2.22 30.53 -27.69
C HIS A 631 -0.79 30.97 -28.02
N VAL A 632 0.16 30.86 -27.08
CA VAL A 632 1.58 31.15 -27.32
C VAL A 632 2.23 30.15 -28.30
N VAL A 633 1.61 28.97 -28.51
CA VAL A 633 2.05 27.97 -29.50
C VAL A 633 0.92 27.78 -30.52
N GLN A 634 1.11 28.25 -31.76
CA GLN A 634 0.08 28.27 -32.83
C GLN A 634 -0.71 26.95 -32.93
N ASP A 635 -2.00 27.00 -32.57
CA ASP A 635 -2.81 25.84 -32.29
C ASP A 635 -3.68 25.39 -33.48
N ARG A 636 -3.24 24.32 -34.15
CA ARG A 636 -4.01 23.60 -35.17
C ARG A 636 -4.87 22.46 -34.60
N ASN A 637 -4.83 22.23 -33.27
CA ASN A 637 -5.36 21.05 -32.60
C ASN A 637 -6.60 21.32 -31.72
N ILE A 638 -6.87 22.57 -31.30
CA ILE A 638 -8.13 22.94 -30.61
C ILE A 638 -9.33 22.95 -31.56
N LYS A 639 -10.39 22.24 -31.20
CA LYS A 639 -11.61 22.05 -32.01
C LYS A 639 -12.87 22.67 -31.39
N ARG A 640 -12.90 22.98 -30.09
CA ARG A 640 -14.13 23.36 -29.36
C ARG A 640 -14.20 24.82 -28.90
N TYR A 641 -13.30 25.69 -29.39
CA TYR A 641 -13.26 27.11 -29.01
C TYR A 641 -14.60 27.86 -29.19
N ASP A 642 -15.35 27.59 -30.26
CA ASP A 642 -16.64 28.23 -30.52
C ASP A 642 -17.68 27.98 -29.40
N ARG A 643 -17.61 26.82 -28.74
CA ARG A 643 -18.49 26.49 -27.60
C ARG A 643 -18.12 27.30 -26.36
N LEU A 644 -16.83 27.53 -26.11
CA LEU A 644 -16.37 28.38 -25.02
C LEU A 644 -16.91 29.81 -25.17
N ILE A 645 -16.83 30.39 -26.38
CA ILE A 645 -17.40 31.73 -26.68
C ILE A 645 -18.91 31.78 -26.39
N THR A 646 -19.63 30.69 -26.68
CA THR A 646 -21.08 30.62 -26.43
C THR A 646 -21.39 30.68 -24.93
N LEU A 647 -20.61 29.97 -24.11
CA LEU A 647 -20.74 29.99 -22.65
C LEU A 647 -20.35 31.34 -22.04
N GLU A 648 -19.33 32.01 -22.57
CA GLU A 648 -18.95 33.37 -22.14
C GLU A 648 -20.09 34.39 -22.36
N LYS A 649 -20.83 34.26 -23.47
CA LYS A 649 -22.00 35.10 -23.75
C LYS A 649 -23.16 34.83 -22.79
N TYR A 650 -23.37 33.57 -22.42
CA TYR A 650 -24.37 33.17 -21.43
C TYR A 650 -24.07 33.79 -20.06
N ILE A 651 -22.82 33.73 -19.60
CA ILE A 651 -22.40 34.31 -18.31
C ILE A 651 -22.61 35.83 -18.29
N LYS A 652 -22.25 36.54 -19.36
CA LYS A 652 -22.49 38.00 -19.45
C LYS A 652 -23.97 38.36 -19.31
N LYS A 653 -24.86 37.54 -19.85
CA LYS A 653 -26.31 37.73 -19.70
C LYS A 653 -26.76 37.47 -18.25
N LEU A 654 -26.32 36.36 -17.66
CA LEU A 654 -26.61 35.99 -16.27
C LEU A 654 -26.21 37.11 -15.28
N GLN A 655 -25.01 37.67 -15.44
CA GLN A 655 -24.51 38.79 -14.62
C GLN A 655 -25.33 40.07 -14.82
N SER A 656 -25.79 40.35 -16.04
CA SER A 656 -26.68 41.48 -16.32
C SER A 656 -28.04 41.33 -15.65
N ASP A 657 -28.58 40.12 -15.57
CA ASP A 657 -29.93 39.86 -15.06
C ASP A 657 -30.02 40.07 -13.54
N VAL A 658 -28.95 39.81 -12.78
CA VAL A 658 -28.92 39.97 -11.31
C VAL A 658 -28.48 41.35 -10.81
N ALA A 659 -27.84 42.16 -11.67
CA ALA A 659 -27.23 43.44 -11.30
C ALA A 659 -28.24 44.46 -10.72
N LYS A 660 -29.49 44.41 -11.19
CA LYS A 660 -30.54 45.32 -10.70
C LYS A 660 -30.87 45.06 -9.22
N TRP A 661 -31.05 43.79 -8.85
CA TRP A 661 -31.35 43.41 -7.47
C TRP A 661 -30.21 43.80 -6.52
N GLN A 662 -28.95 43.60 -6.95
CA GLN A 662 -27.79 43.98 -6.15
C GLN A 662 -27.72 45.49 -5.90
N GLY A 663 -27.92 46.30 -6.95
CA GLY A 663 -27.93 47.75 -6.83
C GLY A 663 -29.04 48.26 -5.91
N ASP A 664 -30.21 47.64 -5.98
CA ASP A 664 -31.37 48.01 -5.15
C ASP A 664 -31.13 47.68 -3.65
N VAL A 665 -30.54 46.53 -3.34
CA VAL A 665 -30.17 46.14 -1.97
C VAL A 665 -29.00 46.97 -1.44
N ASP A 666 -28.00 47.27 -2.26
CA ASP A 666 -26.87 48.12 -1.86
C ASP A 666 -27.32 49.55 -1.54
N ALA A 667 -28.23 50.12 -2.33
CA ALA A 667 -28.82 51.42 -2.06
C ALA A 667 -29.61 51.42 -0.73
N LEU A 668 -30.35 50.35 -0.46
CA LEU A 668 -31.04 50.17 0.82
C LEU A 668 -30.06 50.07 1.99
N TYR A 669 -28.94 49.37 1.81
CA TYR A 669 -27.89 49.22 2.82
C TYR A 669 -27.14 50.53 3.11
N VAL A 670 -26.92 51.39 2.12
CA VAL A 670 -26.39 52.74 2.35
C VAL A 670 -27.34 53.55 3.24
N HIS A 671 -28.65 53.49 2.97
CA HIS A 671 -29.63 54.18 3.81
C HIS A 671 -29.64 53.63 5.25
N TYR A 672 -29.51 52.32 5.42
CA TYR A 672 -29.34 51.68 6.73
C TYR A 672 -28.15 52.24 7.51
N GLN A 673 -26.98 52.34 6.88
CA GLN A 673 -25.76 52.87 7.51
C GLN A 673 -25.88 54.37 7.87
N GLU A 674 -26.59 55.15 7.06
CA GLU A 674 -26.88 56.56 7.38
C GLU A 674 -27.76 56.71 8.63
N VAL A 675 -28.73 55.82 8.84
CA VAL A 675 -29.59 55.85 10.03
C VAL A 675 -28.81 55.46 11.28
N LEU A 676 -27.91 54.47 11.19
CA LEU A 676 -27.05 54.08 12.31
C LEU A 676 -26.12 55.20 12.78
N SER A 677 -25.69 56.07 11.86
CA SER A 677 -24.73 57.15 12.15
C SER A 677 -25.37 58.47 12.59
N ASP A 678 -26.68 58.66 12.38
CA ASP A 678 -27.41 59.86 12.79
C ASP A 678 -28.78 59.50 13.40
N ALA A 679 -28.85 59.52 14.73
CA ALA A 679 -30.04 59.20 15.51
C ALA A 679 -31.23 60.16 15.31
N THR A 680 -31.06 61.25 14.55
CA THR A 680 -32.16 62.16 14.19
C THR A 680 -32.89 61.76 12.90
N LYS A 681 -32.33 60.82 12.13
CA LYS A 681 -32.99 60.26 10.94
C LYS A 681 -34.00 59.18 11.32
N VAL A 682 -35.24 59.32 10.84
CA VAL A 682 -36.34 58.38 11.13
C VAL A 682 -36.34 57.26 10.08
N VAL A 683 -36.39 56.02 10.52
CA VAL A 683 -36.63 54.88 9.63
C VAL A 683 -38.07 54.90 9.15
N SER A 684 -38.27 54.88 7.82
CA SER A 684 -39.61 54.83 7.24
C SER A 684 -40.15 53.40 7.15
N ASP A 685 -41.47 53.24 7.17
CA ASP A 685 -42.15 51.95 6.90
C ASP A 685 -41.76 51.31 5.56
N ALA A 686 -41.25 52.13 4.62
CA ALA A 686 -40.77 51.66 3.33
C ALA A 686 -39.43 50.91 3.43
N PHE A 687 -38.58 51.21 4.40
CA PHE A 687 -37.29 50.53 4.57
C PHE A 687 -37.50 49.05 4.93
N VAL A 688 -38.27 48.77 5.97
CA VAL A 688 -38.54 47.40 6.44
C VAL A 688 -39.28 46.58 5.38
N ARG A 689 -40.20 47.20 4.65
CA ARG A 689 -40.93 46.56 3.55
C ARG A 689 -40.01 46.17 2.40
N ASN A 690 -39.14 47.09 1.96
CA ASN A 690 -38.21 46.82 0.86
C ASN A 690 -37.22 45.70 1.22
N THR A 691 -36.75 45.63 2.46
CA THR A 691 -35.87 44.54 2.93
C THR A 691 -36.55 43.16 2.76
N ILE A 692 -37.84 43.06 3.09
CA ILE A 692 -38.62 41.82 2.96
C ILE A 692 -38.87 41.47 1.48
N ASP A 693 -39.25 42.45 0.67
CA ASP A 693 -39.52 42.25 -0.76
C ASP A 693 -38.26 41.75 -1.50
N TYR A 694 -37.09 42.31 -1.18
CA TYR A 694 -35.83 41.85 -1.77
C TYR A 694 -35.42 40.45 -1.31
N ARG A 695 -35.75 40.07 -0.08
CA ARG A 695 -35.53 38.69 0.41
C ARG A 695 -36.35 37.69 -0.37
N GLU A 696 -37.62 38.01 -0.63
CA GLU A 696 -38.50 37.12 -1.41
C GLU A 696 -38.02 36.95 -2.85
N VAL A 697 -37.41 38.00 -3.44
CA VAL A 697 -36.78 37.89 -4.76
C VAL A 697 -35.55 36.99 -4.72
N TYR A 698 -34.69 37.12 -3.70
CA TYR A 698 -33.51 36.26 -3.53
C TYR A 698 -33.87 34.77 -3.37
N ASP A 699 -34.90 34.47 -2.57
CA ASP A 699 -35.36 33.10 -2.31
C ASP A 699 -35.91 32.42 -3.58
N LYS A 700 -36.29 33.19 -4.59
CA LYS A 700 -36.80 32.70 -5.90
C LYS A 700 -35.72 32.61 -6.99
N MET A 701 -34.50 33.12 -6.75
CA MET A 701 -33.40 33.04 -7.71
C MET A 701 -32.91 31.60 -7.89
N LYS A 702 -32.42 31.27 -9.09
CA LYS A 702 -31.74 29.99 -9.35
C LYS A 702 -30.43 29.91 -8.58
N THR A 703 -29.93 28.71 -8.34
CA THR A 703 -28.67 28.48 -7.61
C THR A 703 -27.48 29.23 -8.23
N SER A 704 -27.39 29.31 -9.56
CA SER A 704 -26.35 30.07 -10.26
C SER A 704 -26.47 31.59 -10.07
N GLU A 705 -27.67 32.12 -9.91
CA GLU A 705 -27.95 33.54 -9.65
C GLU A 705 -27.68 33.90 -8.18
N GLN A 706 -28.10 33.04 -7.25
CA GLN A 706 -27.87 33.20 -5.80
C GLN A 706 -26.37 33.26 -5.47
N MET A 707 -25.54 32.46 -6.14
CA MET A 707 -24.09 32.51 -5.91
C MET A 707 -23.43 33.80 -6.40
N ILE A 708 -23.97 34.45 -7.44
CA ILE A 708 -23.45 35.76 -7.89
C ILE A 708 -23.75 36.85 -6.87
N VAL A 709 -24.91 36.78 -6.23
CA VAL A 709 -25.38 37.86 -5.33
C VAL A 709 -25.15 37.58 -3.85
N LYS A 710 -24.42 36.50 -3.51
CA LYS A 710 -24.18 36.02 -2.14
C LYS A 710 -23.60 37.08 -1.21
N ALA A 711 -22.67 37.91 -1.69
CA ALA A 711 -22.09 38.99 -0.88
C ALA A 711 -23.11 40.09 -0.54
N THR A 712 -24.05 40.35 -1.45
CA THR A 712 -25.13 41.34 -1.25
C THR A 712 -26.24 40.79 -0.36
N GLU A 713 -26.48 39.48 -0.39
CA GLU A 713 -27.40 38.80 0.53
C GLU A 713 -26.99 39.00 1.99
N THR A 714 -25.70 38.98 2.30
CA THR A 714 -25.22 39.17 3.68
C THR A 714 -25.62 40.55 4.22
N LYS A 715 -25.58 41.59 3.38
CA LYS A 715 -26.04 42.94 3.73
C LYS A 715 -27.54 42.97 4.00
N LEU A 716 -28.32 42.22 3.21
CA LEU A 716 -29.76 42.09 3.40
C LEU A 716 -30.08 41.44 4.76
N THR A 717 -29.35 40.39 5.12
CA THR A 717 -29.47 39.70 6.41
C THR A 717 -29.19 40.63 7.60
N GLU A 718 -28.15 41.45 7.51
CA GLU A 718 -27.80 42.41 8.57
C GLU A 718 -28.92 43.45 8.80
N MET A 719 -29.48 44.00 7.71
CA MET A 719 -30.61 44.93 7.79
C MET A 719 -31.85 44.27 8.43
N GLU A 720 -32.11 42.99 8.12
CA GLU A 720 -33.22 42.24 8.72
C GLU A 720 -33.03 42.05 10.23
N GLU A 721 -31.82 41.71 10.67
CA GLU A 721 -31.52 41.53 12.08
C GLU A 721 -31.64 42.83 12.88
N TRP A 722 -31.15 43.94 12.31
CA TRP A 722 -31.28 45.25 12.93
C TRP A 722 -32.73 45.73 13.02
N ALA A 723 -33.52 45.54 11.96
CA ALA A 723 -34.94 45.89 11.96
C ALA A 723 -35.71 45.12 13.04
N LYS A 724 -35.40 43.82 13.23
CA LYS A 724 -35.98 42.99 14.30
C LYS A 724 -35.67 43.50 15.71
N GLN A 725 -34.54 44.15 15.91
CA GLN A 725 -34.14 44.68 17.23
C GLN A 725 -34.74 46.06 17.51
N THR A 726 -34.83 46.91 16.49
CA THR A 726 -35.18 48.33 16.64
C THR A 726 -36.68 48.58 16.88
N PHE A 727 -37.58 47.80 16.26
CA PHE A 727 -39.03 48.03 16.30
C PHE A 727 -39.80 47.17 17.32
N ARG A 728 -39.13 46.75 18.40
CA ARG A 728 -39.67 45.80 19.36
C ARG A 728 -40.24 46.49 20.60
N THR A 729 -41.49 46.94 20.53
CA THR A 729 -42.19 47.67 21.61
C THR A 729 -42.83 46.73 22.63
N ALA A 730 -43.30 47.29 23.75
CA ALA A 730 -44.00 46.51 24.79
C ALA A 730 -45.31 45.93 24.24
N GLU A 731 -46.03 46.69 23.41
CA GLU A 731 -47.24 46.24 22.73
C GLU A 731 -46.98 45.05 21.79
N VAL A 732 -45.86 45.05 21.05
CA VAL A 732 -45.42 43.91 20.22
C VAL A 732 -45.23 42.66 21.08
N LYS A 733 -44.57 42.79 22.23
CA LYS A 733 -44.30 41.67 23.14
C LYS A 733 -45.58 41.14 23.83
N ASP A 734 -46.53 42.02 24.12
CA ASP A 734 -47.82 41.64 24.69
C ASP A 734 -48.67 40.88 23.65
N ILE A 735 -48.65 41.33 22.39
CA ILE A 735 -49.32 40.63 21.28
C ILE A 735 -48.64 39.28 21.01
N GLU A 736 -47.31 39.19 21.04
CA GLU A 736 -46.58 37.91 20.98
C GLU A 736 -47.07 36.96 22.08
N THR A 737 -47.20 37.46 23.31
CA THR A 737 -47.65 36.67 24.46
C THR A 737 -49.10 36.21 24.30
N GLU A 738 -49.99 37.03 23.76
CA GLU A 738 -51.37 36.63 23.47
C GLU A 738 -51.47 35.64 22.31
N ILE A 739 -50.65 35.78 21.27
CA ILE A 739 -50.53 34.80 20.18
C ILE A 739 -50.02 33.44 20.73
N ASP A 740 -49.13 33.45 21.72
CA ASP A 740 -48.64 32.23 22.36
C ASP A 740 -49.71 31.53 23.21
N LYS A 741 -50.61 32.31 23.84
CA LYS A 741 -51.76 31.81 24.62
C LYS A 741 -52.88 31.19 23.76
N LEU A 742 -52.89 31.41 22.44
CA LEU A 742 -53.84 30.73 21.54
C LEU A 742 -53.54 29.23 21.52
N SER A 743 -54.47 28.45 22.11
CA SER A 743 -54.44 26.98 22.20
C SER A 743 -54.99 26.32 20.92
N ILE A 744 -54.89 24.99 20.81
CA ILE A 744 -55.47 24.19 19.70
C ILE A 744 -56.99 23.97 19.92
N ASP A 745 -57.57 24.42 21.04
CA ASP A 745 -59.00 24.22 21.32
C ASP A 745 -59.90 25.15 20.48
N LEU A 746 -60.78 24.52 19.72
CA LEU A 746 -61.56 25.06 18.62
C LEU A 746 -62.58 26.12 19.03
N ARG A 747 -63.12 26.00 20.24
CA ARG A 747 -64.07 26.98 20.81
C ARG A 747 -63.38 28.22 21.35
N GLU A 748 -62.12 28.11 21.75
CA GLU A 748 -61.32 29.22 22.28
C GLU A 748 -60.76 30.10 21.15
N ILE A 749 -60.38 29.50 20.02
CA ILE A 749 -59.83 30.21 18.85
C ILE A 749 -60.86 31.20 18.28
N GLU A 750 -62.14 30.82 18.15
CA GLU A 750 -63.19 31.68 17.58
C GLU A 750 -63.50 32.92 18.45
N GLU A 751 -63.33 32.83 19.76
CA GLU A 751 -63.58 33.95 20.70
C GLU A 751 -62.32 34.79 21.01
N ARG A 752 -61.14 34.18 21.07
CA ARG A 752 -59.88 34.85 21.47
C ARG A 752 -59.03 35.34 20.30
N MET A 753 -59.14 34.74 19.11
CA MET A 753 -58.32 35.15 17.95
C MET A 753 -58.71 36.52 17.40
N LYS A 754 -60.00 36.85 17.40
CA LYS A 754 -60.51 38.13 16.89
C LYS A 754 -59.90 39.35 17.61
N PRO A 755 -59.90 39.45 18.95
CA PRO A 755 -59.25 40.57 19.64
C PRO A 755 -57.72 40.59 19.49
N VAL A 756 -57.07 39.44 19.30
CA VAL A 756 -55.61 39.37 19.02
C VAL A 756 -55.30 39.89 17.61
N LEU A 757 -56.08 39.52 16.59
CA LEU A 757 -55.97 40.08 15.24
C LEU A 757 -56.25 41.59 15.25
N GLU A 758 -57.30 42.04 15.94
CA GLU A 758 -57.61 43.47 16.08
C GLU A 758 -56.51 44.26 16.80
N SER A 759 -55.78 43.62 17.73
CA SER A 759 -54.65 44.25 18.43
C SER A 759 -53.38 44.24 17.58
N TYR A 760 -53.11 43.14 16.86
CA TYR A 760 -52.05 43.03 15.87
C TYR A 760 -52.20 44.09 14.75
N TYR A 761 -53.39 44.23 14.18
CA TYR A 761 -53.65 45.22 13.13
C TYR A 761 -53.71 46.68 13.63
N LYS A 762 -53.68 46.91 14.96
CA LYS A 762 -53.54 48.25 15.56
C LYS A 762 -52.09 48.68 15.74
N LEU A 763 -51.13 47.75 15.73
CA LEU A 763 -49.70 48.08 15.73
C LEU A 763 -49.35 48.92 14.50
N SER A 764 -48.34 49.78 14.61
CA SER A 764 -47.78 50.43 13.42
C SER A 764 -47.19 49.39 12.47
N GLN A 765 -47.01 49.75 11.20
CA GLN A 765 -46.57 48.79 10.21
C GLN A 765 -45.18 48.18 10.53
N ASN A 766 -44.26 48.96 11.10
CA ASN A 766 -42.97 48.47 11.56
C ASN A 766 -43.07 47.53 12.77
N GLU A 767 -44.02 47.77 13.68
CA GLU A 767 -44.28 46.91 14.83
C GLU A 767 -44.96 45.60 14.40
N GLN A 768 -45.87 45.62 13.43
CA GLN A 768 -46.48 44.41 12.87
C GLN A 768 -45.44 43.46 12.25
N LEU A 769 -44.42 44.04 11.60
CA LEU A 769 -43.33 43.32 10.95
C LEU A 769 -42.28 42.78 11.95
N SER A 770 -42.29 43.24 13.21
CA SER A 770 -41.37 42.79 14.26
C SER A 770 -41.94 41.71 15.19
N VAL A 771 -43.25 41.41 15.12
CA VAL A 771 -43.92 40.34 15.89
C VAL A 771 -43.41 38.96 15.46
N LYS A 772 -42.66 38.26 16.32
CA LYS A 772 -41.93 37.02 15.97
C LYS A 772 -42.83 35.83 15.61
N ASN A 773 -43.99 35.72 16.25
CA ASN A 773 -44.94 34.62 16.07
C ASN A 773 -46.15 35.02 15.22
N TYR A 774 -46.09 36.12 14.45
CA TYR A 774 -47.18 36.57 13.58
C TYR A 774 -47.62 35.47 12.59
N LYS A 775 -46.67 34.64 12.15
CA LYS A 775 -46.96 33.48 11.28
C LYS A 775 -47.95 32.51 11.92
N LYS A 776 -47.88 32.28 13.25
CA LYS A 776 -48.85 31.46 14.00
C LYS A 776 -50.26 32.07 13.94
N LEU A 777 -50.37 33.40 14.03
CA LEU A 777 -51.64 34.13 13.97
C LEU A 777 -52.26 34.08 12.55
N ILE A 778 -51.46 34.32 11.51
CA ILE A 778 -51.88 34.21 10.10
C ILE A 778 -52.23 32.77 9.72
N ASP A 779 -51.50 31.80 10.26
CA ASP A 779 -51.81 30.39 10.06
C ASP A 779 -53.17 30.06 10.70
N LEU A 780 -53.44 30.47 11.94
CA LEU A 780 -54.75 30.24 12.57
C LEU A 780 -55.90 30.91 11.80
N GLU A 781 -55.68 32.10 11.22
CA GLU A 781 -56.63 32.79 10.34
C GLU A 781 -56.92 31.97 9.06
N LYS A 782 -55.87 31.45 8.40
CA LYS A 782 -56.02 30.56 7.24
C LYS A 782 -56.72 29.25 7.62
N TRP A 783 -56.49 28.71 8.81
CA TRP A 783 -57.11 27.47 9.27
C TRP A 783 -58.65 27.56 9.34
N VAL A 784 -59.18 28.69 9.80
CA VAL A 784 -60.63 28.96 9.80
C VAL A 784 -61.22 28.92 8.39
N VAL A 785 -60.47 29.40 7.39
CA VAL A 785 -60.89 29.42 5.97
C VAL A 785 -60.88 28.02 5.34
N TYR A 786 -59.85 27.21 5.62
CA TYR A 786 -59.67 25.90 4.98
C TYR A 786 -60.28 24.71 5.76
N LYS A 787 -60.84 24.95 6.96
CA LYS A 787 -61.39 23.92 7.87
C LYS A 787 -62.33 22.93 7.18
N LYS A 788 -63.19 23.40 6.28
CA LYS A 788 -64.17 22.55 5.58
C LYS A 788 -63.47 21.54 4.66
N ASP A 789 -62.46 21.97 3.93
CA ASP A 789 -61.73 21.12 2.98
C ASP A 789 -60.74 20.21 3.72
N ILE A 790 -60.10 20.72 4.78
CA ILE A 790 -59.25 19.95 5.69
C ILE A 790 -60.04 18.78 6.29
N ASN A 791 -61.22 19.04 6.87
CA ASN A 791 -62.06 18.00 7.46
C ASN A 791 -62.55 16.99 6.40
N ALA A 792 -62.89 17.45 5.19
CA ALA A 792 -63.32 16.55 4.11
C ALA A 792 -62.21 15.57 3.69
N VAL A 793 -60.95 16.00 3.70
CA VAL A 793 -59.80 15.14 3.42
C VAL A 793 -59.49 14.22 4.61
N ILE A 794 -59.54 14.74 5.84
CA ILE A 794 -59.41 13.92 7.06
C ILE A 794 -60.44 12.78 7.04
N ASP A 795 -61.70 13.06 6.69
CA ASP A 795 -62.76 12.06 6.61
C ASP A 795 -62.52 11.02 5.50
N LYS A 796 -61.97 11.44 4.35
CA LYS A 796 -61.59 10.53 3.26
C LYS A 796 -60.44 9.61 3.67
N ILE A 797 -59.45 10.15 4.36
CA ILE A 797 -58.33 9.37 4.91
C ILE A 797 -58.84 8.39 5.98
N ALA A 798 -59.76 8.84 6.85
CA ALA A 798 -60.38 7.99 7.86
C ALA A 798 -61.26 6.87 7.28
N LYS A 799 -61.63 6.93 5.99
CA LYS A 799 -62.33 5.84 5.29
C LYS A 799 -61.40 4.76 4.77
N ILE A 800 -60.10 5.04 4.58
CA ILE A 800 -59.11 4.05 4.13
C ILE A 800 -59.08 2.84 5.06
N THR A 801 -59.18 3.06 6.36
CA THR A 801 -59.14 2.02 7.38
C THR A 801 -60.47 1.29 7.55
N LYS A 802 -61.55 1.77 6.91
CA LYS A 802 -62.90 1.22 7.02
C LYS A 802 -63.30 0.35 5.82
N VAL A 803 -62.52 0.40 4.73
CA VAL A 803 -62.75 -0.45 3.56
C VAL A 803 -62.04 -1.79 3.72
N SER A 804 -62.71 -2.86 3.31
CA SER A 804 -62.19 -4.23 3.39
C SER A 804 -61.81 -4.75 1.99
N GLY A 805 -60.61 -5.34 1.89
CA GLY A 805 -60.04 -5.86 0.65
C GLY A 805 -58.98 -4.95 0.03
N TRP A 806 -57.88 -5.54 -0.47
CA TRP A 806 -56.70 -4.81 -0.95
C TRP A 806 -56.99 -3.83 -2.10
N ALA A 807 -57.87 -4.18 -3.02
CA ALA A 807 -58.28 -3.29 -4.11
C ALA A 807 -59.10 -2.08 -3.62
N ALA A 808 -59.99 -2.30 -2.65
CA ALA A 808 -60.79 -1.24 -2.05
C ALA A 808 -59.93 -0.32 -1.17
N PHE A 809 -58.99 -0.89 -0.41
CA PHE A 809 -57.96 -0.16 0.33
C PHE A 809 -57.12 0.73 -0.61
N LYS A 810 -56.60 0.18 -1.72
CA LYS A 810 -55.86 0.98 -2.72
C LYS A 810 -56.68 2.12 -3.29
N ASN A 811 -57.93 1.87 -3.67
CA ASN A 811 -58.77 2.89 -4.27
C ASN A 811 -59.14 4.00 -3.28
N ALA A 812 -59.48 3.64 -2.04
CA ALA A 812 -59.74 4.61 -0.97
C ALA A 812 -58.48 5.45 -0.65
N THR A 813 -57.30 4.84 -0.67
CA THR A 813 -56.03 5.53 -0.49
C THR A 813 -55.73 6.51 -1.63
N TYR A 814 -55.96 6.13 -2.89
CA TYR A 814 -55.76 7.04 -4.01
C TYR A 814 -56.79 8.17 -4.05
N GLU A 815 -58.06 7.92 -3.70
CA GLU A 815 -59.06 8.98 -3.59
C GLU A 815 -58.75 9.97 -2.48
N ALA A 816 -58.28 9.48 -1.32
CA ALA A 816 -57.84 10.31 -0.22
C ALA A 816 -56.58 11.10 -0.59
N ARG A 817 -55.65 10.49 -1.35
CA ARG A 817 -54.48 11.17 -1.91
C ARG A 817 -54.85 12.26 -2.89
N PHE A 818 -55.73 11.98 -3.84
CA PHE A 818 -56.18 12.98 -4.81
C PHE A 818 -56.88 14.16 -4.12
N ALA A 819 -57.70 13.88 -3.09
CA ALA A 819 -58.34 14.92 -2.30
C ALA A 819 -57.33 15.73 -1.48
N TYR A 820 -56.30 15.08 -0.94
CA TYR A 820 -55.18 15.74 -0.25
C TYR A 820 -54.34 16.61 -1.20
N ASP A 821 -54.02 16.13 -2.39
CA ASP A 821 -53.20 16.86 -3.37
C ASP A 821 -53.88 18.15 -3.88
N ASN A 822 -55.22 18.17 -3.89
CA ASN A 822 -56.02 19.34 -4.25
C ASN A 822 -56.15 20.40 -3.14
N LEU A 823 -55.65 20.13 -1.93
CA LEU A 823 -55.58 21.13 -0.87
C LEU A 823 -54.46 22.14 -1.14
N SER A 824 -54.65 23.37 -0.68
CA SER A 824 -53.55 24.35 -0.60
C SER A 824 -52.45 23.81 0.33
N ASP A 825 -51.19 24.22 0.14
CA ASP A 825 -50.07 23.73 0.94
C ASP A 825 -50.26 23.98 2.45
N TYR A 826 -50.95 25.08 2.77
CA TYR A 826 -51.38 25.36 4.13
C TYR A 826 -52.38 24.31 4.66
N ALA A 827 -53.45 24.02 3.91
CA ALA A 827 -54.45 23.04 4.29
C ALA A 827 -53.86 21.61 4.38
N LYS A 828 -52.93 21.26 3.49
CA LYS A 828 -52.15 20.00 3.53
C LYS A 828 -51.40 19.81 4.84
N SER A 829 -50.77 20.87 5.36
CA SER A 829 -50.03 20.84 6.63
C SER A 829 -50.91 20.60 7.86
N LYS A 830 -52.24 20.72 7.73
CA LYS A 830 -53.21 20.65 8.84
C LYS A 830 -54.04 19.36 8.82
N ILE A 831 -53.75 18.44 7.91
CA ILE A 831 -54.37 17.12 7.87
C ILE A 831 -53.77 16.26 8.97
N SER A 832 -54.51 16.14 10.07
CA SER A 832 -54.05 15.49 11.30
C SER A 832 -53.81 13.99 11.15
N ASN A 833 -54.53 13.34 10.25
CA ASN A 833 -54.36 11.93 9.91
C ASN A 833 -53.61 11.73 8.59
N TYR A 834 -52.80 12.71 8.14
CA TYR A 834 -51.98 12.54 6.93
C TYR A 834 -50.98 11.39 7.09
N SER A 835 -50.54 11.12 8.32
CA SER A 835 -49.80 9.93 8.67
C SER A 835 -50.52 8.64 8.26
N ASP A 836 -51.85 8.58 8.33
CA ASP A 836 -52.63 7.39 7.97
C ASP A 836 -52.73 7.24 6.45
N LEU A 837 -52.81 8.37 5.72
CA LEU A 837 -52.74 8.40 4.26
C LEU A 837 -51.38 7.96 3.77
N THR A 838 -50.31 8.60 4.28
CA THR A 838 -48.94 8.23 3.94
C THR A 838 -48.59 6.83 4.42
N ALA A 839 -49.10 6.36 5.56
CA ALA A 839 -48.96 4.98 6.01
C ALA A 839 -49.73 4.00 5.11
N ALA A 840 -50.87 4.40 4.56
CA ALA A 840 -51.59 3.59 3.59
C ALA A 840 -50.89 3.56 2.23
N GLU A 841 -50.38 4.69 1.74
CA GLU A 841 -49.54 4.78 0.53
C GLU A 841 -48.23 4.02 0.70
N LYS A 842 -47.66 4.09 1.90
CA LYS A 842 -46.48 3.35 2.32
C LYS A 842 -46.81 1.87 2.38
N LYS A 843 -47.92 1.43 2.96
CA LYS A 843 -48.42 0.03 2.85
C LYS A 843 -48.61 -0.39 1.39
N ILE A 844 -49.08 0.49 0.51
CA ILE A 844 -49.18 0.20 -0.93
C ILE A 844 -47.78 0.04 -1.57
N LYS A 845 -46.80 0.87 -1.17
CA LYS A 845 -45.41 0.82 -1.65
C LYS A 845 -44.58 -0.33 -1.07
N GLU A 846 -44.83 -0.67 0.19
CA GLU A 846 -44.17 -1.74 0.94
C GLU A 846 -44.72 -3.12 0.58
N GLY A 847 -45.80 -3.18 -0.20
CA GLY A 847 -46.49 -4.42 -0.49
C GLY A 847 -47.31 -4.91 0.69
N ASN A 848 -48.08 -5.98 0.47
CA ASN A 848 -49.04 -6.48 1.46
C ASN A 848 -48.32 -6.95 2.76
N PRO A 849 -48.67 -6.42 3.96
CA PRO A 849 -47.99 -6.72 5.23
C PRO A 849 -48.23 -8.12 5.83
N ASP A 850 -48.45 -9.16 5.03
CA ASP A 850 -48.26 -10.55 5.49
C ASP A 850 -46.77 -10.93 5.58
N GLU A 851 -45.84 -9.95 5.54
CA GLU A 851 -44.39 -10.10 5.74
C GLU A 851 -43.86 -9.20 6.88
N PRO A 852 -43.25 -9.72 7.97
CA PRO A 852 -42.89 -8.88 9.15
C PRO A 852 -41.38 -8.67 9.47
N THR A 853 -40.97 -7.46 9.95
CA THR A 853 -40.33 -7.13 11.28
C THR A 853 -39.75 -5.68 11.45
N ILE A 854 -39.66 -5.13 12.70
CA ILE A 854 -39.09 -3.81 13.13
C ILE A 854 -38.23 -3.89 14.45
N GLU A 855 -37.33 -2.89 14.62
CA GLU A 855 -36.12 -2.55 15.44
C GLU A 855 -36.15 -2.01 16.94
N LYS A 856 -34.94 -2.07 17.60
CA LYS A 856 -34.11 -1.13 18.49
C LYS A 856 -34.64 -0.61 19.88
N PRO A 857 -33.92 0.11 20.84
CA PRO A 857 -32.57 0.81 20.94
C PRO A 857 -31.80 0.79 22.36
N LYS A 858 -30.84 1.73 22.64
CA LYS A 858 -29.76 1.86 23.72
C LYS A 858 -29.78 3.23 24.51
N PRO A 859 -29.22 3.42 25.77
CA PRO A 859 -28.38 4.62 26.18
C PRO A 859 -27.34 4.44 27.42
N PRO A 860 -26.81 5.46 28.23
CA PRO A 860 -25.47 6.19 28.27
C PRO A 860 -24.58 6.19 29.62
N ILE A 861 -23.55 7.10 29.81
CA ILE A 861 -22.23 7.07 30.62
C ILE A 861 -22.01 8.12 31.78
N SER A 862 -21.15 7.88 32.86
CA SER A 862 -20.20 8.86 33.55
C SER A 862 -19.09 8.31 34.55
N SER A 863 -17.80 8.73 34.37
CA SER A 863 -16.56 8.99 35.23
C SER A 863 -15.97 8.12 36.41
N LYS A 864 -14.75 7.52 36.23
CA LYS A 864 -13.63 7.27 37.22
C LYS A 864 -12.35 6.64 36.55
N ASN A 865 -11.28 7.40 36.20
CA ASN A 865 -10.22 6.91 35.28
C ASN A 865 -8.71 6.85 35.74
N LYS A 866 -8.28 6.97 37.03
CA LYS A 866 -6.83 6.87 37.42
C LYS A 866 -6.53 6.15 38.77
N VAL A 867 -5.29 5.63 38.96
CA VAL A 867 -4.73 4.94 40.16
C VAL A 867 -3.35 5.51 40.53
N GLU A 868 -3.13 5.83 41.81
CA GLU A 868 -1.88 6.44 42.31
C GLU A 868 -1.08 5.53 43.27
N VAL A 869 0.25 5.54 43.17
CA VAL A 869 1.19 4.75 44.01
C VAL A 869 2.32 5.62 44.53
N ASN A 870 2.59 5.58 45.83
CA ASN A 870 3.71 6.32 46.44
C ASN A 870 4.97 5.45 46.55
N GLY A 871 6.12 6.02 46.18
CA GLY A 871 7.42 5.35 46.24
C GLY A 871 8.12 5.49 47.60
N THR A 872 9.07 4.59 47.86
CA THR A 872 9.95 4.63 49.03
C THR A 872 11.31 5.19 48.64
N GLU A 873 11.82 6.14 49.42
CA GLU A 873 13.16 6.72 49.23
C GLU A 873 14.27 5.76 49.67
N THR A 874 15.36 5.72 48.90
CA THR A 874 16.56 4.90 49.10
C THR A 874 17.81 5.77 48.91
N PRO A 875 19.01 5.33 49.35
CA PRO A 875 20.25 6.09 49.13
C PRO A 875 20.61 6.38 47.67
N LEU A 876 19.99 5.68 46.71
CA LEU A 876 20.26 5.79 45.27
C LEU A 876 19.08 6.39 44.48
N GLY A 877 17.94 6.68 45.10
CA GLY A 877 16.73 7.20 44.44
C GLY A 877 15.43 6.67 45.06
N TYR A 878 14.41 6.46 44.24
CA TYR A 878 13.08 6.00 44.66
C TYR A 878 12.75 4.61 44.11
N THR A 879 12.18 3.75 44.95
CA THR A 879 11.67 2.43 44.55
C THR A 879 10.14 2.40 44.68
N PHE A 880 9.46 1.97 43.64
CA PHE A 880 8.02 1.76 43.60
C PHE A 880 7.72 0.28 43.43
N LYS A 881 6.92 -0.28 44.31
CA LYS A 881 6.47 -1.68 44.22
C LYS A 881 5.03 -1.73 43.76
N LEU A 882 4.80 -2.35 42.62
CA LEU A 882 3.49 -2.57 42.03
C LEU A 882 3.06 -4.01 42.34
N THR A 883 2.22 -4.16 43.36
CA THR A 883 1.61 -5.44 43.68
C THR A 883 0.50 -5.78 42.70
N ASN A 884 0.16 -7.06 42.58
CA ASN A 884 -0.95 -7.50 41.73
C ASN A 884 -2.28 -6.78 42.05
N ASP A 885 -2.49 -6.38 43.31
CA ASP A 885 -3.69 -5.67 43.73
C ASP A 885 -3.73 -4.22 43.19
N ILE A 886 -2.60 -3.51 43.22
CA ILE A 886 -2.47 -2.17 42.63
C ILE A 886 -2.72 -2.22 41.12
N VAL A 887 -2.20 -3.25 40.45
CA VAL A 887 -2.39 -3.43 39.01
C VAL A 887 -3.84 -3.80 38.69
N ARG A 888 -4.50 -4.62 39.50
CA ARG A 888 -5.94 -4.91 39.38
C ARG A 888 -6.79 -3.65 39.55
N ASP A 889 -6.42 -2.73 40.43
CA ASP A 889 -7.16 -1.48 40.61
C ASP A 889 -7.12 -0.57 39.37
N THR A 890 -6.14 -0.77 38.47
CA THR A 890 -6.08 -0.10 37.16
C THR A 890 -7.08 -0.67 36.14
N ILE A 891 -7.72 -1.81 36.45
CA ILE A 891 -8.71 -2.49 35.61
C ILE A 891 -9.99 -2.71 36.43
N SER A 892 -10.96 -1.81 36.32
CA SER A 892 -12.26 -1.96 36.99
C SER A 892 -13.38 -2.26 36.00
N SER A 893 -14.55 -2.66 36.51
CA SER A 893 -15.78 -2.82 35.73
C SER A 893 -16.28 -1.52 35.08
N GLU A 894 -15.64 -0.37 35.37
CA GLU A 894 -15.96 0.95 34.84
C GLU A 894 -15.00 1.39 33.70
N GLY A 895 -13.91 0.64 33.44
CA GLY A 895 -12.91 0.95 32.40
C GLY A 895 -11.45 0.71 32.85
N ILE A 896 -10.50 0.92 31.93
CA ILE A 896 -9.05 0.93 32.23
C ILE A 896 -8.68 2.33 32.76
N LYS A 897 -7.89 2.36 33.84
CA LYS A 897 -7.45 3.58 34.53
C LYS A 897 -5.94 3.81 34.37
N ASP A 898 -5.49 5.06 34.26
CA ASP A 898 -4.06 5.38 34.20
C ASP A 898 -3.34 5.05 35.53
N LEU A 899 -2.04 4.75 35.47
CA LEU A 899 -1.20 4.51 36.65
C LEU A 899 -0.21 5.67 36.85
N GLU A 900 -0.20 6.27 38.05
CA GLU A 900 0.71 7.36 38.41
C GLU A 900 1.55 7.01 39.65
N LEU A 901 2.88 7.04 39.52
CA LEU A 901 3.83 6.78 40.59
C LEU A 901 4.41 8.10 41.10
N ARG A 902 4.43 8.34 42.42
CA ARG A 902 4.81 9.63 43.01
C ARG A 902 5.82 9.48 44.15
N ALA A 903 6.91 10.24 44.11
CA ALA A 903 7.87 10.34 45.22
C ALA A 903 8.73 11.61 45.10
N GLY A 904 8.99 12.32 46.19
CA GLY A 904 9.97 13.43 46.22
C GLY A 904 9.73 14.56 45.20
N GLY A 905 8.47 14.84 44.84
CA GLY A 905 8.13 15.82 43.79
C GLY A 905 8.26 15.31 42.35
N THR A 906 8.70 14.05 42.17
CA THR A 906 8.76 13.33 40.90
C THR A 906 7.48 12.55 40.67
N THR A 907 7.02 12.51 39.41
CA THR A 907 5.89 11.65 39.00
C THR A 907 6.25 10.82 37.76
N ILE A 908 5.84 9.56 37.73
CA ILE A 908 5.88 8.70 36.54
C ILE A 908 4.45 8.36 36.18
N ALA A 909 3.96 8.82 35.03
CA ALA A 909 2.63 8.51 34.54
C ALA A 909 2.69 7.51 33.38
N ILE A 910 1.90 6.45 33.49
CA ILE A 910 1.75 5.37 32.52
C ILE A 910 0.28 5.33 32.10
N LYS A 911 0.01 5.64 30.83
CA LYS A 911 -1.37 5.73 30.31
C LYS A 911 -2.04 4.36 30.18
N SER A 912 -3.34 4.34 30.40
CA SER A 912 -4.23 3.19 30.20
C SER A 912 -4.33 2.83 28.71
N GLY A 913 -3.69 1.73 28.33
CA GLY A 913 -3.66 1.21 26.96
C GLY A 913 -2.25 0.84 26.47
N SER A 914 -1.20 1.51 26.97
CA SER A 914 0.17 1.32 26.48
C SER A 914 1.01 0.32 27.28
N ALA A 915 0.65 0.06 28.54
CA ALA A 915 1.33 -0.93 29.39
C ALA A 915 0.41 -1.74 30.30
N ASN A 916 -0.82 -1.27 30.58
CA ASN A 916 -1.68 -1.89 31.60
C ASN A 916 -2.17 -3.30 31.21
N GLU A 917 -2.43 -3.60 29.94
CA GLU A 917 -2.84 -4.96 29.55
C GLU A 917 -1.70 -5.98 29.69
N ARG A 918 -0.44 -5.58 29.48
CA ARG A 918 0.73 -6.44 29.67
C ARG A 918 1.22 -6.50 31.12
N LEU A 919 1.15 -5.40 31.87
CA LEU A 919 1.47 -5.35 33.29
C LEU A 919 0.41 -6.09 34.13
N ALA A 920 -0.86 -6.08 33.72
CA ALA A 920 -1.95 -6.80 34.41
C ALA A 920 -1.93 -8.31 34.25
N LEU A 921 -1.18 -8.83 33.29
CA LEU A 921 -1.02 -10.28 33.06
C LEU A 921 0.26 -10.85 33.69
N LEU A 922 1.04 -10.02 34.39
CA LEU A 922 2.31 -10.42 34.98
C LEU A 922 2.27 -10.23 36.50
N SER A 923 2.65 -11.29 37.20
CA SER A 923 3.16 -11.26 38.56
C SER A 923 4.00 -10.00 38.89
N GLU A 924 3.81 -9.46 40.11
CA GLU A 924 4.51 -8.33 40.76
C GLU A 924 5.58 -7.60 39.94
N ALA A 925 5.43 -6.28 39.75
CA ALA A 925 6.43 -5.44 39.10
C ALA A 925 7.16 -4.55 40.11
N GLU A 926 8.48 -4.42 39.95
CA GLU A 926 9.32 -3.49 40.70
C GLU A 926 9.85 -2.42 39.73
N VAL A 927 9.48 -1.16 40.01
CA VAL A 927 9.93 0.00 39.24
C VAL A 927 10.92 0.77 40.10
N ASN A 928 12.15 0.88 39.65
CA ASN A 928 13.21 1.60 40.33
C ASN A 928 13.55 2.86 39.52
N LEU A 929 13.53 4.01 40.18
CA LEU A 929 13.94 5.28 39.61
C LEU A 929 15.13 5.79 40.41
N SER A 930 16.32 5.77 39.81
CA SER A 930 17.52 6.34 40.44
C SER A 930 17.77 7.72 39.85
N ILE A 931 17.91 8.73 40.71
CA ILE A 931 18.22 10.10 40.29
C ILE A 931 19.64 10.41 40.77
N ILE A 932 20.57 10.48 39.83
CA ILE A 932 21.93 10.95 40.06
C ILE A 932 21.92 12.44 39.80
N LYS A 933 21.91 13.21 40.90
CA LYS A 933 21.88 14.67 40.87
C LYS A 933 22.89 15.23 39.85
N ASP A 934 22.42 16.16 39.04
CA ASP A 934 23.17 16.89 38.00
C ASP A 934 23.66 16.07 36.80
N HIS A 935 23.43 14.75 36.74
CA HIS A 935 24.12 13.87 35.77
C HIS A 935 23.20 12.89 35.04
N ALA A 936 22.30 12.17 35.74
CA ALA A 936 21.48 11.15 35.08
C ALA A 936 20.20 10.76 35.84
N VAL A 937 19.20 10.30 35.10
CA VAL A 937 17.98 9.67 35.58
C VAL A 937 17.94 8.25 35.04
N THR A 938 17.98 7.23 35.89
CA THR A 938 17.87 5.83 35.47
C THR A 938 16.48 5.32 35.82
N LEU A 939 15.76 4.85 34.81
CA LEU A 939 14.53 4.10 34.98
C LEU A 939 14.82 2.62 34.77
N ASP A 940 14.45 1.79 35.73
CA ASP A 940 14.51 0.34 35.65
C ASP A 940 13.13 -0.24 35.95
N VAL A 941 12.65 -1.12 35.09
CA VAL A 941 11.39 -1.86 35.32
C VAL A 941 11.67 -3.35 35.27
N THR A 942 11.41 -4.04 36.38
CA THR A 942 11.59 -5.48 36.53
C THR A 942 10.27 -6.16 36.82
N LEU A 943 9.94 -7.16 36.01
CA LEU A 943 8.81 -8.06 36.18
C LEU A 943 9.24 -9.25 37.04
N VAL A 944 8.45 -9.62 38.06
CA VAL A 944 8.80 -10.66 39.05
C VAL A 944 7.74 -11.75 39.09
N THR A 945 8.03 -12.94 38.56
CA THR A 945 7.15 -14.13 38.60
C THR A 945 7.69 -15.19 39.55
N GLY A 946 7.19 -15.18 40.80
CA GLY A 946 7.74 -16.04 41.85
C GLY A 946 9.21 -15.71 42.12
N ASN A 947 10.12 -16.62 41.81
CA ASN A 947 11.57 -16.41 41.94
C ASN A 947 12.24 -15.87 40.65
N GLN A 948 11.52 -15.74 39.54
CA GLN A 948 12.09 -15.26 38.28
C GLN A 948 11.94 -13.74 38.14
N LYS A 949 13.00 -13.08 37.68
CA LYS A 949 13.03 -11.64 37.39
C LYS A 949 13.36 -11.40 35.93
N ARG A 950 12.62 -10.52 35.25
CA ARG A 950 12.87 -10.11 33.86
C ARG A 950 12.82 -8.58 33.75
N GLN A 951 13.87 -7.97 33.22
CA GLN A 951 13.90 -6.53 32.95
C GLN A 951 13.15 -6.20 31.65
N LEU A 952 12.33 -5.15 31.67
CA LEU A 952 11.73 -4.56 30.47
C LEU A 952 12.75 -3.64 29.78
N LYS A 953 12.64 -3.52 28.46
CA LYS A 953 13.55 -2.71 27.63
C LYS A 953 12.87 -1.54 26.93
N THR A 954 11.60 -1.67 26.56
CA THR A 954 10.85 -0.65 25.78
C THR A 954 9.37 -0.66 26.16
N PHE A 955 8.69 0.44 25.83
CA PHE A 955 7.26 0.65 25.92
C PHE A 955 6.65 0.85 24.54
N ASP A 956 5.39 0.45 24.37
CA ASP A 956 4.66 0.62 23.10
C ASP A 956 4.16 2.08 22.91
N ASP A 957 4.07 2.86 24.00
CA ASP A 957 3.81 4.31 23.99
C ASP A 957 4.79 5.07 24.90
N TYR A 958 4.80 6.41 24.79
CA TYR A 958 5.56 7.26 25.70
C TYR A 958 5.08 7.11 27.14
N ILE A 959 6.01 6.86 28.06
CA ILE A 959 5.79 7.09 29.48
C ILE A 959 6.17 8.53 29.81
N THR A 960 5.53 9.13 30.81
CA THR A 960 5.84 10.52 31.21
C THR A 960 6.57 10.51 32.54
N ILE A 961 7.79 11.03 32.60
CA ILE A 961 8.55 11.21 33.84
C ILE A 961 8.68 12.70 34.09
N THR A 962 7.99 13.22 35.11
CA THR A 962 8.08 14.63 35.51
C THR A 962 9.00 14.76 36.71
N LEU A 963 10.03 15.59 36.59
CA LEU A 963 11.06 15.81 37.59
C LEU A 963 11.12 17.31 37.94
N PRO A 964 11.35 17.68 39.22
CA PRO A 964 11.75 19.05 39.53
C PRO A 964 13.06 19.39 38.82
N THR A 965 13.15 20.56 38.17
CA THR A 965 14.36 20.96 37.43
C THR A 965 15.61 20.91 38.33
N SER A 966 15.48 21.31 39.60
CA SER A 966 16.54 21.28 40.62
C SER A 966 17.10 19.88 40.93
N SER A 967 16.39 18.82 40.55
CA SER A 967 16.81 17.44 40.80
C SER A 967 17.78 16.91 39.74
N VAL A 968 17.79 17.54 38.56
CA VAL A 968 18.57 17.08 37.40
C VAL A 968 19.50 18.16 36.82
N MET A 969 19.28 19.45 37.13
CA MET A 969 20.13 20.54 36.67
C MET A 969 20.41 21.57 37.77
N ALA A 970 21.71 21.89 37.99
CA ALA A 970 22.14 22.96 38.91
C ALA A 970 22.23 24.35 38.26
N ASP A 971 22.67 24.48 37.00
CA ASP A 971 22.90 25.75 36.28
C ASP A 971 22.55 25.68 34.77
N SER A 972 21.85 26.73 34.27
CA SER A 972 21.53 27.24 32.90
C SER A 972 21.19 26.31 31.70
N TYR A 973 20.58 26.92 30.66
CA TYR A 973 19.58 26.41 29.70
C TYR A 973 20.06 25.61 28.46
N ASP A 974 21.35 25.27 28.31
CA ASP A 974 21.87 24.66 27.07
C ASP A 974 22.08 23.14 27.12
N LYS A 975 21.32 22.45 27.98
CA LYS A 975 21.49 21.02 28.26
C LYS A 975 20.44 20.17 27.55
N VAL A 976 20.89 19.06 26.99
CA VAL A 976 20.01 18.10 26.29
C VAL A 976 19.95 16.77 27.02
N MET A 977 18.78 16.13 26.96
CA MET A 977 18.56 14.81 27.52
C MET A 977 18.86 13.76 26.46
N LEU A 978 19.74 12.82 26.81
CA LEU A 978 20.15 11.72 25.95
C LEU A 978 19.94 10.39 26.65
N ASN A 979 19.36 9.42 25.96
CA ASN A 979 19.29 8.05 26.41
C ASN A 979 20.61 7.31 26.10
N ASP A 980 21.13 6.55 27.05
CA ASP A 980 22.29 5.67 26.87
C ASP A 980 21.83 4.20 26.90
N ASP A 981 22.06 3.51 25.79
CA ASP A 981 21.71 2.09 25.61
C ASP A 981 22.90 1.13 25.83
N GLY A 982 24.03 1.65 26.31
CA GLY A 982 25.24 0.88 26.62
C GLY A 982 26.30 0.85 25.52
N ASN A 983 26.06 1.49 24.37
CA ASN A 983 27.11 1.73 23.36
C ASN A 983 26.98 3.07 22.63
N ASN A 984 25.86 3.79 22.70
CA ASN A 984 25.68 5.11 22.08
C ASN A 984 24.68 6.00 22.83
N PHE A 985 24.80 7.33 22.66
CA PHE A 985 23.79 8.29 23.08
C PHE A 985 22.73 8.50 21.99
N ALA A 986 21.45 8.53 22.37
CA ALA A 986 20.31 8.84 21.51
C ALA A 986 19.52 10.04 22.06
N SER A 987 18.89 10.82 21.17
CA SER A 987 18.03 11.93 21.56
C SER A 987 16.77 11.45 22.30
N LEU A 988 16.41 12.12 23.40
CA LEU A 988 15.22 11.83 24.18
C LEU A 988 14.20 12.97 24.05
N PRO A 989 12.92 12.71 23.77
CA PRO A 989 11.85 13.71 23.86
C PRO A 989 11.68 14.25 25.28
N PHE A 990 11.67 15.57 25.43
CA PHE A 990 11.44 16.23 26.71
C PHE A 990 10.85 17.63 26.54
N LEU A 991 10.07 18.05 27.53
CA LEU A 991 9.59 19.43 27.69
C LEU A 991 10.23 20.06 28.92
N ASP A 992 10.60 21.33 28.82
CA ASP A 992 11.06 22.15 29.95
C ASP A 992 10.01 23.22 30.26
N GLU A 993 9.37 23.12 31.42
CA GLU A 993 8.40 24.10 31.93
C GLU A 993 9.03 25.09 32.91
N GLY A 994 10.37 25.14 32.98
CA GLY A 994 11.18 26.01 33.82
C GLY A 994 11.37 25.47 35.24
N ASN A 995 10.28 25.15 35.96
CA ASN A 995 10.37 24.57 37.30
C ASN A 995 10.33 23.03 37.31
N ARG A 996 9.96 22.42 36.17
CA ARG A 996 9.84 20.98 35.96
C ARG A 996 10.34 20.60 34.58
N ILE A 997 10.92 19.41 34.49
CA ILE A 997 11.28 18.77 33.24
C ILE A 997 10.40 17.54 33.07
N ILE A 998 9.78 17.41 31.91
CA ILE A 998 8.90 16.30 31.54
C ILE A 998 9.63 15.47 30.48
N LEU A 999 10.17 14.33 30.87
CA LEU A 999 10.74 13.36 29.94
C LEU A 999 9.64 12.48 29.35
N LYS A 1000 9.75 12.19 28.06
CA LYS A 1000 8.87 11.26 27.35
C LYS A 1000 9.69 10.12 26.72
N PRO A 1001 10.23 9.16 27.50
CA PRO A 1001 10.93 8.01 26.95
C PRO A 1001 9.98 6.93 26.41
N ARG A 1002 10.44 6.21 25.39
CA ARG A 1002 9.86 4.92 24.94
C ARG A 1002 10.72 3.74 25.33
N THR A 1003 11.94 4.00 25.76
CA THR A 1003 12.93 3.00 26.17
C THR A 1003 13.06 2.99 27.68
N ILE A 1004 13.77 2.00 28.21
CA ILE A 1004 14.18 1.91 29.62
C ILE A 1004 15.70 1.98 29.63
N GLY A 1005 16.28 2.76 30.54
CA GLY A 1005 17.72 2.99 30.58
C GLY A 1005 18.08 4.21 31.41
N SER A 1006 19.29 4.70 31.17
CA SER A 1006 19.84 5.89 31.81
C SER A 1006 19.73 7.10 30.87
N TYR A 1007 19.10 8.16 31.36
CA TYR A 1007 18.93 9.42 30.65
C TYR A 1007 19.89 10.45 31.24
N TYR A 1008 20.82 10.93 30.42
CA TYR A 1008 21.88 11.85 30.81
C TYR A 1008 21.56 13.27 30.39
N VAL A 1009 21.87 14.19 31.29
CA VAL A 1009 21.89 15.62 30.98
C VAL A 1009 23.28 15.95 30.45
N LYS A 1010 23.39 16.51 29.24
CA LYS A 1010 24.68 16.86 28.64
C LYS A 1010 24.68 18.28 28.09
N ASP A 1011 25.77 19.01 28.36
CA ASP A 1011 26.07 20.26 27.67
C ASP A 1011 26.50 19.96 26.24
N TYR A 1012 25.70 20.41 25.27
CA TYR A 1012 26.03 20.24 23.85
C TYR A 1012 25.56 21.43 23.03
N PHE A 1013 26.51 22.03 22.33
CA PHE A 1013 26.26 23.14 21.41
C PHE A 1013 26.79 22.78 20.03
N ALA A 1014 25.90 22.58 19.08
CA ALA A 1014 26.25 22.41 17.67
C ALA A 1014 26.74 23.76 17.13
N ASN A 1015 27.86 23.77 16.40
CA ASN A 1015 28.45 25.01 15.88
C ASN A 1015 28.70 24.88 14.38
N PHE A 1016 27.64 25.02 13.59
CA PHE A 1016 27.69 24.96 12.14
C PHE A 1016 27.97 26.33 11.53
N THR A 1017 28.98 26.40 10.67
CA THR A 1017 29.47 27.67 10.10
C THR A 1017 28.69 28.15 8.87
N ASP A 1018 27.83 27.30 8.32
CA ASP A 1018 27.10 27.50 7.07
C ASP A 1018 25.59 27.78 7.25
N LEU A 1019 25.09 27.91 8.48
CA LEU A 1019 23.66 28.18 8.73
C LEU A 1019 23.20 29.55 8.28
N ARG A 1020 24.11 30.53 8.19
CA ARG A 1020 23.82 31.86 7.62
C ARG A 1020 23.34 31.86 6.16
N THR A 1021 23.29 30.69 5.52
CA THR A 1021 22.87 30.51 4.11
C THR A 1021 21.44 30.01 3.96
N THR A 1022 20.70 29.85 5.05
CA THR A 1022 19.31 29.38 5.08
C THR A 1022 18.48 30.18 6.08
N ASP A 1023 17.19 30.34 5.79
CA ASP A 1023 16.24 30.99 6.70
C ASP A 1023 15.80 30.04 7.84
N TYR A 1024 16.14 28.75 7.75
CA TYR A 1024 15.77 27.72 8.74
C TYR A 1024 16.88 27.42 9.75
N ALA A 1025 17.79 28.38 10.00
CA ALA A 1025 18.91 28.22 10.93
C ALA A 1025 18.46 27.80 12.34
N ASP A 1026 17.41 28.44 12.87
CA ASP A 1026 16.91 28.17 14.23
C ASP A 1026 16.38 26.74 14.38
N ALA A 1027 15.69 26.22 13.36
CA ALA A 1027 15.20 24.84 13.36
C ALA A 1027 16.37 23.83 13.34
N ILE A 1028 17.41 24.13 12.55
CA ILE A 1028 18.61 23.29 12.49
C ILE A 1028 19.33 23.29 13.83
N ASP A 1029 19.56 24.46 14.43
CA ASP A 1029 20.21 24.59 15.73
C ASP A 1029 19.41 23.88 16.84
N PHE A 1030 18.09 24.07 16.86
CA PHE A 1030 17.20 23.41 17.82
C PHE A 1030 17.34 21.89 17.80
N LEU A 1031 17.26 21.30 16.60
CA LEU A 1031 17.33 19.85 16.41
C LEU A 1031 18.76 19.32 16.61
N ALA A 1032 19.79 20.09 16.23
CA ALA A 1032 21.18 19.67 16.32
C ALA A 1032 21.66 19.65 17.77
N ASN A 1033 21.30 20.67 18.56
CA ASN A 1033 21.60 20.70 19.99
C ASN A 1033 20.99 19.48 20.70
N ARG A 1034 19.86 18.96 20.22
CA ARG A 1034 19.19 17.75 20.72
C ARG A 1034 19.68 16.43 20.12
N TYR A 1035 20.78 16.40 19.35
CA TYR A 1035 21.30 15.21 18.64
C TYR A 1035 20.33 14.57 17.62
N ILE A 1036 19.27 15.28 17.21
CA ILE A 1036 18.31 14.77 16.23
C ILE A 1036 18.94 14.84 14.84
N VAL A 1037 19.55 15.99 14.49
CA VAL A 1037 20.20 16.21 13.20
C VAL A 1037 21.70 16.39 13.37
N HIS A 1038 22.49 15.80 12.47
CA HIS A 1038 23.95 15.96 12.45
C HIS A 1038 24.38 16.67 11.18
N GLY A 1039 25.49 17.42 11.26
CA GLY A 1039 26.11 18.03 10.09
C GLY A 1039 26.82 17.01 9.19
N ALA A 1040 27.10 17.41 7.96
CA ALA A 1040 27.96 16.64 7.05
C ALA A 1040 29.41 16.54 7.56
N THR A 1041 29.83 17.52 8.37
CA THR A 1041 31.06 17.51 9.17
C THR A 1041 30.75 18.09 10.56
N PRO A 1042 31.69 18.05 11.52
CA PRO A 1042 31.47 18.69 12.83
C PRO A 1042 31.15 20.20 12.79
N THR A 1043 31.48 20.89 11.70
CA THR A 1043 31.32 22.36 11.58
C THR A 1043 30.52 22.80 10.35
N THR A 1044 29.94 21.86 9.58
CA THR A 1044 29.21 22.15 8.35
C THR A 1044 27.96 21.27 8.23
N TYR A 1045 26.79 21.90 8.08
CA TYR A 1045 25.51 21.21 8.00
C TYR A 1045 25.09 20.80 6.58
N LYS A 1046 25.41 21.63 5.57
CA LYS A 1046 24.95 21.59 4.17
C LYS A 1046 23.42 21.76 4.00
N PRO A 1047 22.86 22.94 4.29
CA PRO A 1047 21.41 23.18 4.24
C PRO A 1047 20.79 22.88 2.87
N ASN A 1048 21.45 23.29 1.78
CA ASN A 1048 20.94 23.12 0.41
C ASN A 1048 21.13 21.73 -0.22
N ALA A 1049 21.71 20.77 0.50
CA ALA A 1049 21.88 19.42 -0.05
C ALA A 1049 20.54 18.68 -0.08
N LEU A 1050 20.33 17.87 -1.13
CA LEU A 1050 19.12 17.06 -1.29
C LEU A 1050 19.08 15.95 -0.22
N LEU A 1051 17.89 15.70 0.31
CA LEU A 1051 17.66 14.74 1.38
C LEU A 1051 17.35 13.35 0.80
N THR A 1052 18.11 12.34 1.23
CA THR A 1052 17.81 10.94 0.89
C THR A 1052 16.80 10.31 1.85
N ARG A 1053 16.15 9.24 1.39
CA ARG A 1053 15.20 8.46 2.21
C ARG A 1053 15.83 7.89 3.48
N ALA A 1054 17.08 7.43 3.43
CA ALA A 1054 17.79 6.97 4.63
C ALA A 1054 18.10 8.10 5.62
N GLN A 1055 18.45 9.29 5.12
CA GLN A 1055 18.70 10.46 5.98
C GLN A 1055 17.42 10.91 6.67
N PHE A 1056 16.30 10.96 5.94
CA PHE A 1056 14.97 11.17 6.51
C PHE A 1056 14.69 10.18 7.65
N SER A 1057 14.88 8.88 7.39
CA SER A 1057 14.59 7.85 8.38
C SER A 1057 15.39 8.04 9.67
N ARG A 1058 16.66 8.42 9.55
CA ARG A 1058 17.52 8.70 10.70
C ARG A 1058 17.04 9.89 11.52
N MET A 1059 16.68 10.98 10.86
CA MET A 1059 16.23 12.19 11.56
C MET A 1059 14.95 11.92 12.35
N VAL A 1060 13.97 11.25 11.74
CA VAL A 1060 12.68 10.98 12.38
C VAL A 1060 12.77 9.88 13.45
N ALA A 1061 13.55 8.82 13.22
CA ALA A 1061 13.72 7.77 14.24
C ALA A 1061 14.42 8.28 15.51
N ARG A 1062 15.34 9.23 15.37
CA ARG A 1062 15.98 9.92 16.50
C ARG A 1062 15.00 10.80 17.26
N SER A 1063 14.25 11.66 16.56
CA SER A 1063 13.31 12.57 17.22
C SER A 1063 12.22 11.86 18.01
N LEU A 1064 11.98 10.58 17.77
CA LEU A 1064 10.95 9.79 18.46
C LEU A 1064 11.49 8.84 19.55
N ASP A 1065 12.82 8.72 19.75
CA ASP A 1065 13.44 7.71 20.65
C ASP A 1065 13.03 6.26 20.30
N ILE A 1066 13.07 5.91 19.00
CA ILE A 1066 12.63 4.58 18.52
C ILE A 1066 13.72 3.76 17.82
N MET A 1067 14.96 4.25 17.75
CA MET A 1067 16.07 3.59 17.03
C MET A 1067 16.35 2.16 17.52
N ASN A 1068 16.02 1.85 18.77
CA ASN A 1068 16.26 0.54 19.39
C ASN A 1068 14.99 -0.29 19.58
N THR A 1069 13.91 0.06 18.87
CA THR A 1069 12.65 -0.66 18.98
C THR A 1069 12.81 -2.09 18.47
N PRO A 1070 12.53 -3.13 19.29
CA PRO A 1070 12.52 -4.50 18.82
C PRO A 1070 11.53 -4.65 17.67
N THR A 1071 12.06 -5.00 16.51
CA THR A 1071 11.33 -5.02 15.24
C THR A 1071 11.65 -6.31 14.51
N ALA A 1072 10.67 -6.84 13.77
CA ALA A 1072 10.94 -7.92 12.83
C ALA A 1072 11.90 -7.40 11.74
N PRO A 1073 12.82 -8.24 11.23
CA PRO A 1073 13.74 -7.82 10.17
C PRO A 1073 12.99 -7.15 9.02
N THR A 1074 13.51 -6.03 8.52
CA THR A 1074 12.89 -5.37 7.36
C THR A 1074 12.88 -6.31 6.15
N ASN A 1075 11.82 -6.27 5.36
CA ASN A 1075 11.75 -6.98 4.08
C ASN A 1075 12.56 -6.26 3.00
N PHE A 1076 12.99 -5.02 3.22
CA PHE A 1076 13.72 -4.24 2.23
C PHE A 1076 15.15 -4.76 2.03
N VAL A 1077 15.42 -5.39 0.89
CA VAL A 1077 16.71 -6.03 0.59
C VAL A 1077 17.85 -5.03 0.49
N ASP A 1078 17.56 -3.80 0.07
CA ASP A 1078 18.52 -2.70 -0.05
C ASP A 1078 18.79 -1.97 1.29
N VAL A 1079 18.11 -2.36 2.36
CA VAL A 1079 18.28 -1.86 3.73
C VAL A 1079 18.99 -2.87 4.63
N LYS A 1080 18.80 -4.18 4.39
CA LYS A 1080 19.45 -5.24 5.18
C LYS A 1080 20.96 -5.07 5.26
N GLY A 1081 21.51 -5.13 6.48
CA GLY A 1081 22.93 -4.99 6.76
C GLY A 1081 23.47 -3.57 6.54
N LYS A 1082 22.61 -2.56 6.37
CA LYS A 1082 23.02 -1.15 6.31
C LYS A 1082 23.00 -0.52 7.70
N ASP A 1083 23.81 0.51 7.87
CA ASP A 1083 23.96 1.23 9.13
C ASP A 1083 22.69 2.00 9.56
N PHE A 1084 21.71 2.18 8.67
CA PHE A 1084 20.40 2.81 8.92
C PHE A 1084 19.23 1.81 8.99
N GLU A 1085 19.53 0.51 9.06
CA GLU A 1085 18.54 -0.56 9.00
C GLU A 1085 17.50 -0.47 10.13
N GLN A 1086 17.95 -0.23 11.36
CA GLN A 1086 17.09 -0.17 12.52
C GLN A 1086 16.13 1.01 12.48
N GLU A 1087 16.58 2.16 11.98
CA GLU A 1087 15.77 3.37 11.81
C GLU A 1087 14.63 3.13 10.80
N VAL A 1088 14.93 2.44 9.70
CA VAL A 1088 13.89 2.06 8.71
C VAL A 1088 12.91 1.05 9.30
N MET A 1089 13.41 0.03 10.01
CA MET A 1089 12.56 -0.98 10.66
C MET A 1089 11.61 -0.34 11.69
N ALA A 1090 12.13 0.58 12.50
CA ALA A 1090 11.33 1.31 13.49
C ALA A 1090 10.22 2.12 12.80
N LEU A 1091 10.57 2.99 11.84
CA LEU A 1091 9.58 3.82 11.16
C LEU A 1091 8.56 3.02 10.33
N GLN A 1092 8.94 1.85 9.81
CA GLN A 1092 8.01 0.94 9.15
C GLN A 1092 7.00 0.36 10.15
N LYS A 1093 7.43 -0.03 11.35
CA LYS A 1093 6.54 -0.51 12.43
C LYS A 1093 5.51 0.55 12.84
N PHE A 1094 5.90 1.81 12.86
CA PHE A 1094 5.00 2.94 13.16
C PHE A 1094 4.21 3.45 11.94
N ALA A 1095 4.30 2.77 10.79
CA ALA A 1095 3.63 3.15 9.54
C ALA A 1095 3.97 4.56 9.01
N ILE A 1096 5.07 5.17 9.46
CA ILE A 1096 5.53 6.50 9.03
C ILE A 1096 6.08 6.45 7.61
N ILE A 1097 6.81 5.37 7.28
CA ILE A 1097 7.40 5.14 5.96
C ILE A 1097 6.85 3.87 5.31
N LYS A 1098 6.89 3.87 3.97
CA LYS A 1098 6.61 2.70 3.12
C LYS A 1098 7.78 2.51 2.14
N GLY A 1099 7.99 1.28 1.69
CA GLY A 1099 8.95 0.98 0.62
C GLY A 1099 8.54 1.62 -0.70
N SER A 1100 9.49 1.82 -1.60
CA SER A 1100 9.20 2.15 -3.00
C SER A 1100 8.60 0.97 -3.76
N THR A 1101 8.90 -0.25 -3.31
CA THR A 1101 8.20 -1.51 -3.59
C THR A 1101 8.15 -2.32 -2.27
N PRO A 1102 7.49 -3.49 -2.21
CA PRO A 1102 7.50 -4.32 -0.99
C PRO A 1102 8.91 -4.70 -0.51
N ASP A 1103 9.84 -4.90 -1.45
CA ASP A 1103 11.21 -5.38 -1.17
C ASP A 1103 12.28 -4.29 -1.28
N TYR A 1104 11.96 -3.09 -1.78
CA TYR A 1104 12.94 -2.02 -1.94
C TYR A 1104 12.50 -0.74 -1.24
N PHE A 1105 13.36 -0.24 -0.36
CA PHE A 1105 13.19 1.06 0.26
C PHE A 1105 13.74 2.20 -0.60
N ASN A 1106 14.72 1.94 -1.47
CA ASN A 1106 15.52 2.90 -2.22
C ASN A 1106 16.18 3.96 -1.32
N PRO A 1107 17.07 3.57 -0.37
CA PRO A 1107 17.58 4.44 0.69
C PRO A 1107 18.34 5.69 0.21
N TYR A 1108 18.97 5.61 -0.98
CA TYR A 1108 19.77 6.69 -1.56
C TYR A 1108 19.00 7.55 -2.56
N ALA A 1109 17.73 7.24 -2.84
CA ALA A 1109 16.89 8.11 -3.64
C ALA A 1109 16.54 9.38 -2.86
N ASN A 1110 16.54 10.51 -3.56
CA ASN A 1110 16.12 11.79 -2.98
C ASN A 1110 14.60 11.82 -2.81
N LEU A 1111 14.13 12.36 -1.69
CA LEU A 1111 12.71 12.58 -1.45
C LEU A 1111 12.23 13.82 -2.19
N THR A 1112 11.00 13.78 -2.69
CA THR A 1112 10.30 14.97 -3.19
C THR A 1112 9.59 15.70 -2.04
N ARG A 1113 9.29 16.99 -2.22
CA ARG A 1113 8.56 17.80 -1.24
C ARG A 1113 7.21 17.17 -0.85
N GLN A 1114 6.46 16.64 -1.82
CA GLN A 1114 5.19 15.98 -1.53
C GLN A 1114 5.35 14.67 -0.72
N GLN A 1115 6.42 13.91 -0.97
CA GLN A 1115 6.69 12.69 -0.21
C GLN A 1115 7.07 13.00 1.23
N GLY A 1116 7.87 14.06 1.46
CA GLY A 1116 8.18 14.55 2.81
C GLY A 1116 6.92 14.93 3.58
N LEU A 1117 6.00 15.66 2.93
CA LEU A 1117 4.75 16.12 3.53
C LEU A 1117 3.85 14.96 3.98
N VAL A 1118 3.65 13.97 3.09
CA VAL A 1118 2.88 12.75 3.42
C VAL A 1118 3.49 12.00 4.60
N MET A 1119 4.82 11.93 4.69
CA MET A 1119 5.48 11.25 5.81
C MET A 1119 5.37 12.03 7.13
N MET A 1120 5.32 13.37 7.12
CA MET A 1120 5.03 14.16 8.34
C MET A 1120 3.59 13.99 8.81
N LYS A 1121 2.62 13.91 7.88
CA LYS A 1121 1.22 13.56 8.22
C LYS A 1121 1.16 12.21 8.96
N ARG A 1122 1.79 11.18 8.38
CA ARG A 1122 1.83 9.83 8.99
C ARG A 1122 2.56 9.81 10.32
N LEU A 1123 3.57 10.67 10.51
CA LEU A 1123 4.23 10.85 11.81
C LEU A 1123 3.21 11.32 12.86
N LEU A 1124 2.45 12.39 12.58
CA LEU A 1124 1.42 12.89 13.51
C LEU A 1124 0.32 11.86 13.78
N GLU A 1125 -0.15 11.17 12.74
CA GLU A 1125 -1.11 10.06 12.88
C GLU A 1125 -0.56 8.94 13.77
N SER A 1126 0.73 8.59 13.62
CA SER A 1126 1.38 7.56 14.46
C SER A 1126 1.48 7.94 15.95
N LEU A 1127 1.34 9.23 16.26
CA LEU A 1127 1.30 9.78 17.61
C LEU A 1127 -0.14 9.96 18.13
N ASN A 1128 -1.15 9.43 17.40
CA ASN A 1128 -2.58 9.62 17.65
C ASN A 1128 -3.00 11.10 17.67
N PHE A 1129 -2.29 11.96 16.95
CA PHE A 1129 -2.68 13.35 16.79
C PHE A 1129 -3.91 13.42 15.87
N THR A 1130 -4.96 14.11 16.30
CA THR A 1130 -6.16 14.30 15.48
C THR A 1130 -5.94 15.51 14.60
N LEU A 1131 -5.84 15.29 13.30
CA LEU A 1131 -5.74 16.35 12.30
C LEU A 1131 -7.14 16.93 12.08
N ASP A 1132 -7.32 18.22 12.38
CA ASP A 1132 -8.57 18.93 12.12
C ASP A 1132 -8.64 19.32 10.64
N TYR A 1133 -9.78 19.05 10.00
CA TYR A 1133 -9.96 19.20 8.56
C TYR A 1133 -11.15 20.13 8.30
N ASP A 1134 -10.85 21.34 7.82
CA ASP A 1134 -11.87 22.36 7.56
C ASP A 1134 -12.61 22.15 6.22
N GLY A 1135 -12.13 21.23 5.37
CA GLY A 1135 -12.79 20.86 4.12
C GLY A 1135 -12.48 21.71 2.91
N TYR A 1136 -11.64 22.73 3.03
CA TYR A 1136 -11.39 23.67 1.96
C TYR A 1136 -10.14 23.30 1.15
N ALA A 1137 -10.28 23.38 -0.18
CA ALA A 1137 -9.12 23.26 -1.06
C ALA A 1137 -8.27 24.54 -0.92
N PRO A 1138 -6.95 24.44 -0.69
CA PRO A 1138 -6.09 25.60 -0.51
C PRO A 1138 -5.79 26.28 -1.84
N TYR A 1139 -5.44 27.57 -1.79
CA TYR A 1139 -5.08 28.37 -2.95
C TYR A 1139 -3.63 28.09 -3.39
N LEU A 1140 -3.39 26.90 -3.94
CA LEU A 1140 -2.13 26.56 -4.61
C LEU A 1140 -2.31 26.48 -6.14
N ASP A 1141 -1.48 27.20 -6.87
CA ASP A 1141 -1.47 27.21 -8.34
C ASP A 1141 -1.12 25.83 -8.93
N ASP A 1142 -0.30 25.06 -8.21
CA ASP A 1142 0.12 23.72 -8.57
C ASP A 1142 -0.56 22.61 -7.74
N TRP A 1143 -1.70 22.94 -7.09
CA TRP A 1143 -2.53 22.00 -6.32
C TRP A 1143 -2.79 20.67 -7.04
N HIS A 1144 -3.06 20.75 -8.35
CA HIS A 1144 -3.38 19.60 -9.20
C HIS A 1144 -2.19 18.68 -9.50
N LEU A 1145 -0.95 19.11 -9.19
CA LEU A 1145 0.26 18.31 -9.32
C LEU A 1145 0.57 17.48 -8.07
N LEU A 1146 -0.12 17.74 -6.95
CA LEU A 1146 -0.06 16.89 -5.76
C LEU A 1146 -0.82 15.58 -6.02
N SER A 1147 -0.28 14.47 -5.55
CA SER A 1147 -1.05 13.22 -5.43
C SER A 1147 -2.20 13.38 -4.43
N ALA A 1148 -3.25 12.54 -4.53
CA ALA A 1148 -4.39 12.60 -3.61
C ALA A 1148 -3.96 12.52 -2.13
N GLU A 1149 -3.01 11.64 -1.80
CA GLU A 1149 -2.48 11.51 -0.44
C GLU A 1149 -1.71 12.78 -0.01
N ALA A 1150 -0.99 13.43 -0.93
CA ALA A 1150 -0.30 14.68 -0.65
C ALA A 1150 -1.25 15.88 -0.53
N GLN A 1151 -2.39 15.88 -1.24
CA GLN A 1151 -3.45 16.88 -1.07
C GLN A 1151 -4.07 16.79 0.33
N GLU A 1152 -4.42 15.58 0.78
CA GLU A 1152 -4.90 15.37 2.15
C GLU A 1152 -3.88 15.81 3.19
N ALA A 1153 -2.61 15.45 2.99
CA ALA A 1153 -1.53 15.85 3.89
C ALA A 1153 -1.33 17.37 3.92
N TYR A 1154 -1.45 18.03 2.77
CA TYR A 1154 -1.32 19.49 2.68
C TYR A 1154 -2.46 20.19 3.43
N ILE A 1155 -3.72 19.83 3.18
CA ILE A 1155 -4.85 20.46 3.87
C ILE A 1155 -4.74 20.29 5.39
N ALA A 1156 -4.38 19.09 5.84
CA ALA A 1156 -4.26 18.79 7.26
C ALA A 1156 -3.13 19.56 7.96
N LEU A 1157 -2.08 19.98 7.24
CA LEU A 1157 -0.84 20.50 7.82
C LEU A 1157 -0.50 21.92 7.36
N GLU A 1158 -1.35 22.56 6.55
CA GLU A 1158 -1.09 23.90 5.99
C GLU A 1158 -0.84 24.92 7.10
N HIS A 1159 -1.61 24.86 8.20
CA HIS A 1159 -1.51 25.77 9.34
C HIS A 1159 -0.16 25.72 10.09
N LEU A 1160 0.66 24.69 9.85
CA LEU A 1160 1.97 24.52 10.48
C LEU A 1160 3.11 25.16 9.69
N ASP A 1161 2.83 25.73 8.51
CA ASP A 1161 3.83 26.36 7.64
C ASP A 1161 5.08 25.48 7.44
N LEU A 1162 4.86 24.16 7.25
CA LEU A 1162 5.91 23.14 7.24
C LEU A 1162 6.99 23.39 6.18
N ILE A 1163 6.63 24.05 5.07
CA ILE A 1163 7.55 24.38 4.00
C ILE A 1163 7.08 25.65 3.27
N ASN A 1164 8.01 26.49 2.83
CA ASN A 1164 7.64 27.74 2.15
C ASN A 1164 6.92 27.46 0.83
N VAL A 1165 5.82 28.16 0.61
CA VAL A 1165 5.09 28.25 -0.66
C VAL A 1165 5.57 29.52 -1.37
N ASP A 1166 6.25 29.37 -2.51
CA ASP A 1166 6.76 30.52 -3.25
C ASP A 1166 5.78 30.88 -4.37
N ASP A 1167 5.25 32.10 -4.35
CA ASP A 1167 4.34 32.65 -5.37
C ASP A 1167 3.10 31.75 -5.60
N GLY A 1168 2.52 31.23 -4.50
CA GLY A 1168 1.35 30.34 -4.55
C GLY A 1168 1.63 28.92 -5.05
N LYS A 1169 2.91 28.50 -5.17
CA LYS A 1169 3.29 27.16 -5.62
C LYS A 1169 4.06 26.38 -4.57
N PHE A 1170 3.71 25.09 -4.44
CA PHE A 1170 4.33 24.15 -3.50
C PHE A 1170 5.52 23.38 -4.10
N TYR A 1171 5.59 23.27 -5.43
CA TYR A 1171 6.56 22.49 -6.22
C TYR A 1171 6.63 21.00 -5.82
N PRO A 1172 5.54 20.23 -5.95
CA PRO A 1172 5.43 18.88 -5.39
C PRO A 1172 6.42 17.85 -5.96
N GLY A 1173 6.94 18.09 -7.17
CA GLY A 1173 7.93 17.22 -7.82
C GLY A 1173 9.38 17.59 -7.51
N GLN A 1174 9.65 18.74 -6.86
CA GLN A 1174 11.00 19.16 -6.53
C GLN A 1174 11.56 18.32 -5.37
N TYR A 1175 12.86 18.03 -5.41
CA TYR A 1175 13.53 17.30 -4.34
C TYR A 1175 13.65 18.16 -3.07
N LEU A 1176 13.37 17.53 -1.94
CA LEU A 1176 13.41 18.11 -0.60
C LEU A 1176 14.86 18.35 -0.17
N LYS A 1177 15.15 19.56 0.33
CA LYS A 1177 16.46 19.93 0.89
C LYS A 1177 16.55 19.60 2.39
N ARG A 1178 17.77 19.54 2.92
CA ARG A 1178 18.02 19.24 4.34
C ARG A 1178 17.49 20.30 5.30
N ASP A 1179 17.59 21.57 4.92
CA ASP A 1179 17.05 22.69 5.72
C ASP A 1179 15.52 22.69 5.77
N GLU A 1180 14.87 22.51 4.62
CA GLU A 1180 13.42 22.34 4.52
C GLU A 1180 12.94 21.19 5.41
N MET A 1181 13.63 20.04 5.37
CA MET A 1181 13.30 18.90 6.24
C MET A 1181 13.49 19.21 7.73
N ALA A 1182 14.53 19.96 8.11
CA ALA A 1182 14.76 20.35 9.49
C ALA A 1182 13.62 21.24 10.00
N HIS A 1183 13.16 22.19 9.19
CA HIS A 1183 12.01 23.03 9.51
C HIS A 1183 10.71 22.21 9.63
N MET A 1184 10.42 21.37 8.63
CA MET A 1184 9.25 20.46 8.65
C MET A 1184 9.21 19.62 9.93
N LEU A 1185 10.33 18.99 10.29
CA LEU A 1185 10.42 18.15 11.48
C LEU A 1185 10.28 18.96 12.76
N HIS A 1186 10.92 20.13 12.85
CA HIS A 1186 10.82 21.00 14.02
C HIS A 1186 9.37 21.40 14.30
N GLN A 1187 8.65 21.92 13.30
CA GLN A 1187 7.24 22.32 13.44
C GLN A 1187 6.35 21.12 13.82
N THR A 1188 6.56 19.98 13.16
CA THR A 1188 5.79 18.74 13.44
C THR A 1188 5.99 18.26 14.89
N LEU A 1189 7.21 18.37 15.43
CA LEU A 1189 7.51 17.99 16.81
C LEU A 1189 6.94 18.96 17.85
N GLN A 1190 6.89 20.25 17.51
CA GLN A 1190 6.23 21.28 18.33
C GLN A 1190 4.72 21.01 18.41
N GLU A 1191 4.08 20.74 17.28
CA GLU A 1191 2.64 20.44 17.23
C GLU A 1191 2.30 19.18 18.02
N ALA A 1192 3.15 18.14 17.93
CA ALA A 1192 3.01 16.93 18.73
C ALA A 1192 3.36 17.10 20.23
N GLN A 1193 3.80 18.29 20.65
CA GLN A 1193 4.26 18.61 22.00
C GLN A 1193 5.34 17.64 22.51
N LEU A 1194 6.27 17.21 21.65
CA LEU A 1194 7.37 16.33 22.03
C LEU A 1194 8.61 17.07 22.53
N TYR A 1195 8.79 18.33 22.12
CA TYR A 1195 9.96 19.16 22.42
C TYR A 1195 9.63 20.62 22.64
#